data_AF-A0A2G6E8V9-F1
#
_entry.id   AF-A0A2G6E8V9-F1
#
_cell.length_a   1.000
_cell.length_b   1.000
_cell.length_c   1.000
_cell.angle_alpha   90.00
_cell.angle_beta   90.00
_cell.angle_gamma   90.00
#
_symmetry.space_group_name_H-M   'P 1'
#
loop_
_entity.id
_entity.type
_entity.pdbx_description
1 polymer ?
#
loop_
_entity_poly.entity_id
_entity_poly.type
_entity_poly.pdbx_seq_one_letter_code
_entity_poly.pdbx_strand_id
1 'polypeptide(L)'
;MTKKELERKIIKALHKANRAKTLKRKLDKVNTVLEPIQALLAEISCDPHDEAAPFQAELSSQRLRQYSELCSIYKQKFQLDALLDSISREQKKLAKTPDEMTQECFENITRRLHIILDTAPDHPRALDLLDRLHSSFPRFVKNSPVSTLDIDLSPYQQHELSIAIECPLKSITQHETLTGQYHIYLSREHKKGQYAIRLQFSSKQLEDFAVFHEELHTSADYKVFVNGTRMREALFSEWFQCYRRALKARSPQYCYGAGPFTLNVFGCHKLAQPDIDKQLHSCWFYQGELNQESGLFVIAREQIADNIRRQLPACGFCPLLTQEKLRLGMAILPAYINPECDPDWEYLYEENLRIGVVPTGSEIAIVLRSSEGESLHPSAFIEISSSAPARRVLDYTGRQDKRILHKNRYKDITRCLRCGTPYKAHTMICPHCKRDFAKNALSDLDNTLQKLRHTQPITSPQQARKPEETRSGSTLSTTVSFDRLWRDPQIQQILSKDSAEQYSTGSDAAETIQEDTQQERQHSQRITPEQEPFQEHDNIPMSPEGLYEKNVQPAHRSASTGPFALHGKLRGLVSKKYRERKALEDAFSDSDDLTTISTPPQQTQAPPRRFFNTADIPQPPGIQEGGIPTAADSANDSKSGNAEPDMDDALAEAMKRFTLRKKSMLSKRGVVRVIYHATMDKEHCPLCAYLDGMVMEPDEPGTDIFSPPLYPGCTCSREYVLKTEKPSKWPEVNFRFPPKELLSYLQKHSSPRND
;
A
#
# COMPACT_ATOMS: atom_id res chain seq x y z
N MET A 1 -44.33 11.27 9.63
CA MET A 1 -44.62 10.31 8.55
C MET A 1 -44.47 8.91 9.12
N THR A 2 -45.51 8.07 9.05
CA THR A 2 -45.44 6.69 9.59
C THR A 2 -44.55 5.79 8.74
N LYS A 3 -44.06 4.68 9.31
CA LYS A 3 -43.32 3.65 8.56
C LYS A 3 -44.13 3.14 7.36
N LYS A 4 -45.43 2.89 7.59
CA LYS A 4 -46.37 2.43 6.56
C LYS A 4 -46.57 3.47 5.46
N GLU A 5 -46.47 4.77 5.72
CA GLU A 5 -46.45 5.80 4.67
C GLU A 5 -45.17 5.77 3.85
N LEU A 6 -43.99 5.67 4.49
CA LEU A 6 -42.72 5.63 3.77
C LEU A 6 -42.63 4.38 2.89
N GLU A 7 -42.96 3.20 3.41
CA GLU A 7 -43.00 1.95 2.62
C GLU A 7 -43.94 2.08 1.40
N ARG A 8 -45.12 2.68 1.59
CA ARG A 8 -46.05 2.99 0.47
C ARG A 8 -45.48 4.00 -0.52
N LYS A 9 -44.75 5.02 -0.08
CA LYS A 9 -44.04 5.99 -0.95
C LYS A 9 -42.94 5.30 -1.76
N ILE A 10 -42.09 4.49 -1.11
CA ILE A 10 -41.03 3.69 -1.74
C ILE A 10 -41.63 2.80 -2.84
N ILE A 11 -42.62 1.95 -2.53
CA ILE A 11 -43.25 1.06 -3.53
C ILE A 11 -43.82 1.87 -4.70
N LYS A 12 -44.53 2.97 -4.42
CA LYS A 12 -45.14 3.83 -5.45
C LYS A 12 -44.10 4.54 -6.33
N ALA A 13 -42.92 4.84 -5.80
CA ALA A 13 -41.81 5.43 -6.55
C ALA A 13 -41.09 4.38 -7.40
N LEU A 14 -40.72 3.23 -6.82
CA LEU A 14 -40.06 2.13 -7.54
C LEU A 14 -40.94 1.56 -8.67
N HIS A 15 -42.26 1.46 -8.46
CA HIS A 15 -43.21 1.08 -9.52
C HIS A 15 -43.36 2.14 -10.61
N LYS A 16 -43.16 3.42 -10.31
CA LYS A 16 -43.06 4.49 -11.32
C LYS A 16 -41.73 4.42 -12.08
N ALA A 17 -40.63 4.12 -11.39
CA ALA A 17 -39.31 3.97 -11.99
C ALA A 17 -39.26 2.79 -12.98
N ASN A 18 -39.75 1.61 -12.59
CA ASN A 18 -39.89 0.45 -13.49
C ASN A 18 -40.64 0.80 -14.79
N ARG A 19 -41.72 1.60 -14.69
CA ARG A 19 -42.55 2.01 -15.84
C ARG A 19 -41.94 3.16 -16.68
N ALA A 20 -40.80 3.73 -16.30
CA ALA A 20 -40.19 4.84 -17.01
C ALA A 20 -39.34 4.37 -18.21
N LYS A 21 -39.54 5.02 -19.37
CA LYS A 21 -38.95 4.60 -20.66
C LYS A 21 -37.44 4.84 -20.80
N THR A 22 -36.85 5.78 -20.07
CA THR A 22 -35.43 6.20 -20.22
C THR A 22 -34.71 6.14 -18.88
N LEU A 23 -33.40 5.82 -18.86
CA LEU A 23 -32.66 5.65 -17.60
C LEU A 23 -32.77 6.87 -16.69
N LYS A 24 -32.54 8.09 -17.21
CA LYS A 24 -32.69 9.34 -16.45
C LYS A 24 -34.03 9.36 -15.70
N ARG A 25 -35.15 9.12 -16.39
CA ARG A 25 -36.49 9.06 -15.77
C ARG A 25 -36.69 7.91 -14.78
N LYS A 26 -35.91 6.81 -14.85
CA LYS A 26 -35.89 5.77 -13.81
C LYS A 26 -35.15 6.29 -12.57
N LEU A 27 -33.93 6.80 -12.74
CA LEU A 27 -33.09 7.34 -11.67
C LEU A 27 -33.77 8.52 -10.96
N ASP A 28 -34.32 9.50 -11.70
CA ASP A 28 -35.13 10.61 -11.18
C ASP A 28 -36.22 10.12 -10.22
N LYS A 29 -36.85 8.97 -10.50
CA LYS A 29 -37.96 8.43 -9.70
C LYS A 29 -37.50 7.61 -8.49
N VAL A 30 -36.27 7.10 -8.48
CA VAL A 30 -35.65 6.56 -7.25
C VAL A 30 -35.13 7.70 -6.37
N ASN A 31 -34.47 8.69 -6.97
CA ASN A 31 -33.90 9.85 -6.29
C ASN A 31 -34.97 10.64 -5.50
N THR A 32 -36.19 10.82 -6.05
CA THR A 32 -37.34 11.45 -5.33
C THR A 32 -37.80 10.73 -4.04
N VAL A 33 -37.18 9.61 -3.66
CA VAL A 33 -37.36 8.94 -2.37
C VAL A 33 -36.03 8.72 -1.64
N LEU A 34 -34.94 8.47 -2.37
CA LEU A 34 -33.59 8.36 -1.80
C LEU A 34 -33.11 9.67 -1.15
N GLU A 35 -33.31 10.82 -1.81
CA GLU A 35 -32.88 12.14 -1.31
C GLU A 35 -33.51 12.47 0.07
N PRO A 36 -34.85 12.36 0.29
CA PRO A 36 -35.44 12.48 1.62
C PRO A 36 -34.92 11.48 2.66
N ILE A 37 -34.57 10.25 2.26
CA ILE A 37 -34.02 9.25 3.18
C ILE A 37 -32.58 9.63 3.59
N GLN A 38 -31.79 10.16 2.66
CA GLN A 38 -30.43 10.64 2.93
C GLN A 38 -30.43 11.90 3.80
N ALA A 39 -31.35 12.84 3.58
CA ALA A 39 -31.52 14.02 4.43
C ALA A 39 -31.84 13.63 5.88
N LEU A 40 -32.83 12.76 6.10
CA LEU A 40 -33.17 12.23 7.43
C LEU A 40 -31.99 11.49 8.08
N LEU A 41 -31.16 10.79 7.30
CA LEU A 41 -29.96 10.12 7.81
C LEU A 41 -28.84 11.10 8.19
N ALA A 42 -28.73 12.24 7.51
CA ALA A 42 -27.79 13.30 7.86
C ALA A 42 -28.23 14.02 9.14
N GLU A 43 -29.51 14.41 9.24
CA GLU A 43 -30.12 15.00 10.45
C GLU A 43 -29.86 14.13 11.70
N ILE A 44 -30.11 12.82 11.61
CA ILE A 44 -29.86 11.86 12.70
C ILE A 44 -28.36 11.70 13.02
N SER A 45 -27.45 12.02 12.10
CA SER A 45 -26.02 11.85 12.30
C SER A 45 -25.32 13.07 12.96
N CYS A 46 -26.04 14.18 13.16
CA CYS A 46 -25.46 15.41 13.69
C CYS A 46 -25.47 15.53 15.22
N ASP A 47 -26.32 14.77 15.93
CA ASP A 47 -26.41 14.83 17.40
C ASP A 47 -26.25 13.44 18.04
N PRO A 48 -25.02 13.04 18.41
CA PRO A 48 -24.75 11.75 19.05
C PRO A 48 -24.99 11.75 20.56
N HIS A 49 -25.43 12.86 21.18
CA HIS A 49 -25.52 13.00 22.63
C HIS A 49 -26.95 12.94 23.19
N ASP A 50 -27.99 13.20 22.39
CA ASP A 50 -29.38 13.16 22.85
C ASP A 50 -29.97 11.73 22.90
N GLU A 51 -29.38 10.85 23.72
CA GLU A 51 -29.88 9.50 23.99
C GLU A 51 -31.24 9.48 24.76
N ALA A 52 -31.76 10.64 25.16
CA ALA A 52 -32.76 10.78 26.21
C ALA A 52 -34.24 10.78 25.73
N ALA A 53 -34.49 10.60 24.44
CA ALA A 53 -35.84 10.63 23.85
C ALA A 53 -36.42 9.22 23.56
N PRO A 54 -37.15 8.56 24.50
CA PRO A 54 -37.76 7.24 24.30
C PRO A 54 -38.99 7.24 23.35
N PHE A 55 -39.10 8.23 22.46
CA PHE A 55 -40.31 8.50 21.67
C PHE A 55 -40.35 7.75 20.34
N GLN A 56 -40.87 6.51 20.39
CA GLN A 56 -41.77 5.90 19.39
C GLN A 56 -41.42 6.00 17.89
N ALA A 57 -40.16 6.17 17.50
CA ALA A 57 -39.76 6.19 16.10
C ALA A 57 -39.90 4.79 15.46
N GLU A 58 -41.01 4.54 14.74
CA GLU A 58 -41.18 3.32 13.90
C GLU A 58 -40.06 3.17 12.84
N LEU A 59 -39.32 4.24 12.58
CA LEU A 59 -38.12 4.33 11.76
C LEU A 59 -36.88 4.46 12.66
N SER A 60 -36.15 3.38 12.87
CA SER A 60 -34.78 3.47 13.36
C SER A 60 -33.83 3.99 12.27
N SER A 61 -32.71 4.57 12.68
CA SER A 61 -31.61 4.98 11.77
C SER A 61 -31.12 3.79 10.91
N GLN A 62 -31.02 2.60 11.51
CA GLN A 62 -30.76 1.34 10.81
C GLN A 62 -31.80 1.07 9.70
N ARG A 63 -33.10 1.26 9.97
CA ARG A 63 -34.16 0.99 8.97
C ARG A 63 -34.14 2.01 7.84
N LEU A 64 -33.80 3.28 8.11
CA LEU A 64 -33.55 4.28 7.08
C LEU A 64 -32.34 3.90 6.21
N ARG A 65 -31.23 3.44 6.79
CA ARG A 65 -30.05 2.94 6.03
C ARG A 65 -30.44 1.78 5.11
N GLN A 66 -31.26 0.84 5.59
CA GLN A 66 -31.77 -0.28 4.78
C GLN A 66 -32.67 0.16 3.61
N TYR A 67 -33.52 1.19 3.78
CA TYR A 67 -34.30 1.74 2.68
C TYR A 67 -33.44 2.52 1.67
N SER A 68 -32.42 3.25 2.15
CA SER A 68 -31.42 3.92 1.31
C SER A 68 -30.72 2.91 0.39
N GLU A 69 -30.24 1.81 0.97
CA GLU A 69 -29.59 0.73 0.24
C GLU A 69 -30.52 0.01 -0.75
N LEU A 70 -31.80 -0.19 -0.42
CA LEU A 70 -32.79 -0.73 -1.36
C LEU A 70 -33.00 0.20 -2.57
N CYS A 71 -32.91 1.51 -2.39
CA CYS A 71 -32.90 2.47 -3.49
C CYS A 71 -31.61 2.36 -4.33
N SER A 72 -30.43 2.27 -3.71
CA SER A 72 -29.16 2.06 -4.42
C SER A 72 -29.13 0.76 -5.24
N ILE A 73 -29.67 -0.33 -4.69
CA ILE A 73 -29.93 -1.60 -5.41
C ILE A 73 -30.69 -1.30 -6.72
N TYR A 74 -31.84 -0.63 -6.62
CA TYR A 74 -32.66 -0.30 -7.79
C TYR A 74 -31.93 0.59 -8.81
N LYS A 75 -31.13 1.56 -8.37
CA LYS A 75 -30.29 2.40 -9.25
C LYS A 75 -29.25 1.56 -9.99
N GLN A 76 -28.42 0.80 -9.28
CA GLN A 76 -27.40 -0.07 -9.87
C GLN A 76 -27.99 -1.01 -10.92
N LYS A 77 -29.15 -1.64 -10.65
CA LYS A 77 -29.80 -2.49 -11.65
C LYS A 77 -30.22 -1.71 -12.90
N PHE A 78 -30.85 -0.55 -12.77
CA PHE A 78 -31.26 0.22 -13.94
C PHE A 78 -30.06 0.66 -14.79
N GLN A 79 -28.93 0.96 -14.16
CA GLN A 79 -27.68 1.31 -14.83
C GLN A 79 -27.08 0.10 -15.57
N LEU A 80 -27.08 -1.10 -14.97
CA LEU A 80 -26.67 -2.34 -15.64
C LEU A 80 -27.61 -2.74 -16.79
N ASP A 81 -28.93 -2.56 -16.64
CA ASP A 81 -29.89 -2.76 -17.75
C ASP A 81 -29.62 -1.77 -18.91
N ALA A 82 -29.26 -0.52 -18.59
CA ALA A 82 -28.91 0.48 -19.60
C ALA A 82 -27.59 0.16 -20.31
N LEU A 83 -26.56 -0.30 -19.58
CA LEU A 83 -25.29 -0.77 -20.13
C LEU A 83 -25.51 -1.95 -21.09
N LEU A 84 -26.32 -2.94 -20.68
CA LEU A 84 -26.70 -4.09 -21.50
C LEU A 84 -27.46 -3.68 -22.77
N ASP A 85 -28.36 -2.70 -22.66
CA ASP A 85 -29.10 -2.14 -23.79
C ASP A 85 -28.16 -1.31 -24.71
N SER A 86 -27.11 -0.68 -24.18
CA SER A 86 -26.04 0.03 -24.92
C SER A 86 -25.24 -0.94 -25.79
N ILE A 87 -24.66 -1.98 -25.17
CA ILE A 87 -23.97 -3.10 -25.84
C ILE A 87 -24.87 -3.71 -26.93
N SER A 88 -26.15 -3.92 -26.63
CA SER A 88 -27.13 -4.47 -27.59
C SER A 88 -27.47 -3.54 -28.74
N ARG A 89 -27.22 -2.23 -28.64
CA ARG A 89 -27.32 -1.28 -29.76
C ARG A 89 -26.04 -1.31 -30.60
N GLU A 90 -24.88 -1.37 -29.97
CA GLU A 90 -23.58 -1.41 -30.65
C GLU A 90 -23.39 -2.70 -31.45
N GLN A 91 -23.66 -3.88 -30.86
CA GLN A 91 -23.64 -5.14 -31.61
C GLN A 91 -24.63 -5.13 -32.79
N LYS A 92 -25.77 -4.42 -32.68
CA LYS A 92 -26.73 -4.23 -33.79
C LYS A 92 -26.33 -3.18 -34.83
N LYS A 93 -25.31 -2.36 -34.57
CA LYS A 93 -24.62 -1.56 -35.59
C LYS A 93 -23.58 -2.44 -36.29
N LEU A 94 -22.69 -3.07 -35.53
CA LEU A 94 -21.59 -3.90 -36.01
C LEU A 94 -22.08 -5.12 -36.82
N ALA A 95 -23.27 -5.66 -36.52
CA ALA A 95 -23.92 -6.69 -37.35
C ALA A 95 -24.43 -6.19 -38.72
N LYS A 96 -24.35 -4.88 -39.01
CA LYS A 96 -24.60 -4.27 -40.32
C LYS A 96 -23.31 -3.81 -41.00
N THR A 97 -22.32 -3.43 -40.20
CA THR A 97 -21.01 -2.91 -40.63
C THR A 97 -19.88 -3.70 -39.94
N PRO A 98 -19.71 -5.00 -40.26
CA PRO A 98 -18.74 -5.86 -39.56
C PRO A 98 -17.28 -5.42 -39.77
N ASP A 99 -17.00 -4.71 -40.87
CA ASP A 99 -15.69 -4.17 -41.19
C ASP A 99 -15.29 -2.97 -40.31
N GLU A 100 -16.25 -2.30 -39.65
CA GLU A 100 -15.99 -1.25 -38.65
C GLU A 100 -15.50 -1.81 -37.31
N MET A 101 -15.56 -3.13 -37.08
CA MET A 101 -15.12 -3.72 -35.82
C MET A 101 -13.59 -3.68 -35.71
N THR A 102 -13.09 -2.87 -34.78
CA THR A 102 -11.69 -2.85 -34.33
C THR A 102 -11.45 -3.74 -33.11
N GLN A 103 -10.19 -4.06 -32.84
CA GLN A 103 -9.75 -4.78 -31.64
C GLN A 103 -10.17 -4.06 -30.35
N GLU A 104 -9.97 -2.74 -30.27
CA GLU A 104 -10.40 -1.88 -29.17
C GLU A 104 -11.93 -1.88 -28.97
N CYS A 105 -12.71 -1.86 -30.06
CA CYS A 105 -14.17 -1.91 -29.98
C CYS A 105 -14.64 -3.27 -29.41
N PHE A 106 -14.05 -4.37 -29.87
CA PHE A 106 -14.30 -5.71 -29.38
C PHE A 106 -13.97 -5.83 -27.87
N GLU A 107 -12.81 -5.34 -27.45
CA GLU A 107 -12.39 -5.30 -26.03
C GLU A 107 -13.32 -4.44 -25.17
N ASN A 108 -13.70 -3.25 -25.63
CA ASN A 108 -14.57 -2.35 -24.89
C ASN A 108 -15.97 -2.98 -24.67
N ILE A 109 -16.54 -3.61 -25.69
CA ILE A 109 -17.79 -4.39 -25.54
C ILE A 109 -17.59 -5.56 -24.57
N THR A 110 -16.48 -6.29 -24.69
CA THR A 110 -16.15 -7.43 -23.84
C THR A 110 -15.99 -7.04 -22.36
N ARG A 111 -15.27 -5.96 -22.06
CA ARG A 111 -15.08 -5.40 -20.71
C ARG A 111 -16.41 -4.99 -20.08
N ARG A 112 -17.29 -4.32 -20.86
CA ARG A 112 -18.64 -3.93 -20.40
C ARG A 112 -19.60 -5.11 -20.21
N LEU A 113 -19.43 -6.20 -20.95
CA LEU A 113 -20.15 -7.46 -20.69
C LEU A 113 -19.68 -8.13 -19.39
N HIS A 114 -18.36 -8.19 -19.15
CA HIS A 114 -17.80 -8.77 -17.93
C HIS A 114 -18.26 -8.05 -16.66
N ILE A 115 -18.39 -6.71 -16.67
CA ILE A 115 -18.99 -5.93 -15.56
C ILE A 115 -20.39 -6.44 -15.14
N ILE A 116 -21.19 -6.86 -16.12
CA ILE A 116 -22.54 -7.39 -15.86
C ILE A 116 -22.45 -8.81 -15.29
N LEU A 117 -21.51 -9.62 -15.78
CA LEU A 117 -21.24 -10.98 -15.30
C LEU A 117 -20.62 -11.00 -13.89
N ASP A 118 -19.70 -10.09 -13.55
CA ASP A 118 -19.15 -9.94 -12.19
C ASP A 118 -20.26 -9.68 -11.15
N THR A 119 -21.30 -8.95 -11.56
CA THR A 119 -22.47 -8.65 -10.71
C THR A 119 -23.50 -9.79 -10.70
N ALA A 120 -23.66 -10.49 -11.83
CA ALA A 120 -24.56 -11.63 -11.98
C ALA A 120 -23.99 -12.63 -13.01
N PRO A 121 -23.19 -13.64 -12.58
CA PRO A 121 -22.44 -14.51 -13.51
C PRO A 121 -23.33 -15.23 -14.51
N ASP A 122 -24.44 -15.78 -14.03
CA ASP A 122 -25.40 -16.53 -14.84
C ASP A 122 -26.40 -15.61 -15.59
N HIS A 123 -26.03 -14.37 -15.94
CA HIS A 123 -26.95 -13.44 -16.57
C HIS A 123 -27.19 -13.80 -18.05
N PRO A 124 -28.34 -14.38 -18.42
CA PRO A 124 -28.46 -15.15 -19.66
C PRO A 124 -28.31 -14.28 -20.92
N ARG A 125 -28.81 -13.04 -20.88
CA ARG A 125 -28.65 -12.09 -21.99
C ARG A 125 -27.23 -11.49 -22.08
N ALA A 126 -26.43 -11.54 -21.01
CA ALA A 126 -25.04 -11.08 -21.10
C ALA A 126 -24.16 -12.18 -21.72
N LEU A 127 -24.33 -13.44 -21.29
CA LEU A 127 -23.71 -14.61 -21.91
C LEU A 127 -24.06 -14.70 -23.41
N ASP A 128 -25.35 -14.70 -23.76
CA ASP A 128 -25.84 -14.70 -25.16
C ASP A 128 -25.33 -13.51 -26.01
N LEU A 129 -24.93 -12.37 -25.41
CA LEU A 129 -24.26 -11.28 -26.13
C LEU A 129 -22.74 -11.48 -26.24
N LEU A 130 -22.11 -12.14 -25.25
CA LEU A 130 -20.67 -12.45 -25.26
C LEU A 130 -20.38 -13.60 -26.24
N ASP A 131 -21.14 -14.68 -26.18
CA ASP A 131 -21.02 -15.85 -27.06
C ASP A 131 -21.17 -15.44 -28.53
N ARG A 132 -22.19 -14.63 -28.84
CA ARG A 132 -22.37 -14.10 -30.20
C ARG A 132 -21.26 -13.14 -30.63
N LEU A 133 -20.70 -12.34 -29.71
CA LEU A 133 -19.56 -11.47 -30.02
C LEU A 133 -18.33 -12.31 -30.39
N HIS A 134 -18.02 -13.32 -29.57
CA HIS A 134 -16.90 -14.23 -29.79
C HIS A 134 -17.06 -15.04 -31.07
N SER A 135 -18.25 -15.61 -31.32
CA SER A 135 -18.55 -16.38 -32.53
C SER A 135 -18.58 -15.54 -33.81
N SER A 136 -18.99 -14.27 -33.74
CA SER A 136 -19.01 -13.37 -34.90
C SER A 136 -17.62 -12.81 -35.24
N PHE A 137 -16.72 -12.69 -34.25
CA PHE A 137 -15.41 -12.05 -34.42
C PHE A 137 -14.24 -12.89 -33.85
N PRO A 138 -14.06 -14.16 -34.25
CA PRO A 138 -13.05 -15.05 -33.69
C PRO A 138 -11.61 -14.56 -33.93
N ARG A 139 -11.38 -13.70 -34.94
CA ARG A 139 -10.08 -13.02 -35.15
C ARG A 139 -9.67 -12.16 -33.96
N PHE A 140 -10.64 -11.48 -33.34
CA PHE A 140 -10.41 -10.60 -32.19
C PHE A 140 -10.45 -11.38 -30.87
N VAL A 141 -11.10 -12.54 -30.79
CA VAL A 141 -10.96 -13.46 -29.63
C VAL A 141 -9.52 -13.92 -29.48
N LYS A 142 -8.87 -14.37 -30.57
CA LYS A 142 -7.47 -14.84 -30.55
C LYS A 142 -6.46 -13.75 -30.22
N ASN A 143 -6.70 -12.54 -30.74
CA ASN A 143 -5.84 -11.39 -30.52
C ASN A 143 -6.20 -10.60 -29.26
N SER A 144 -7.32 -10.95 -28.59
CA SER A 144 -7.78 -10.26 -27.40
C SER A 144 -6.74 -10.39 -26.30
N PRO A 145 -6.20 -9.26 -25.81
CA PRO A 145 -5.77 -9.18 -24.44
C PRO A 145 -7.02 -9.18 -23.55
N VAL A 146 -7.66 -10.37 -23.44
CA VAL A 146 -7.92 -10.94 -22.11
C VAL A 146 -6.55 -11.25 -21.51
N SER A 147 -5.75 -10.19 -21.37
CA SER A 147 -4.38 -10.28 -20.95
C SER A 147 -4.42 -10.78 -19.53
N THR A 148 -3.49 -11.66 -19.21
CA THR A 148 -3.21 -11.93 -17.81
C THR A 148 -3.00 -10.57 -17.14
N LEU A 149 -3.86 -10.23 -16.18
CA LEU A 149 -3.61 -9.08 -15.28
C LEU A 149 -2.45 -9.38 -14.33
N ASP A 150 -1.82 -10.55 -14.49
CA ASP A 150 -0.52 -10.88 -13.98
C ASP A 150 0.56 -10.02 -14.64
N ILE A 151 1.50 -9.56 -13.83
CA ILE A 151 2.51 -8.58 -14.20
C ILE A 151 3.84 -9.19 -13.76
N ASP A 152 4.52 -9.87 -14.69
CA ASP A 152 5.64 -10.74 -14.36
C ASP A 152 6.87 -9.97 -13.86
N LEU A 153 7.26 -10.21 -12.60
CA LEU A 153 8.50 -9.72 -12.00
C LEU A 153 9.69 -10.68 -12.19
N SER A 154 9.49 -11.91 -12.68
CA SER A 154 10.57 -12.89 -12.85
C SER A 154 11.78 -12.39 -13.69
N PRO A 155 11.64 -11.51 -14.71
CA PRO A 155 12.79 -10.96 -15.43
C PRO A 155 13.66 -10.00 -14.61
N TYR A 156 13.17 -9.55 -13.46
CA TYR A 156 13.81 -8.57 -12.58
C TYR A 156 14.28 -9.16 -11.26
N GLN A 157 13.76 -10.33 -10.85
CA GLN A 157 13.94 -10.88 -9.51
C GLN A 157 14.77 -12.17 -9.49
N GLN A 158 15.56 -12.31 -8.43
CA GLN A 158 16.37 -13.48 -8.10
C GLN A 158 16.19 -13.79 -6.61
N HIS A 159 16.47 -15.03 -6.21
CA HIS A 159 16.34 -15.48 -4.82
C HIS A 159 17.17 -14.63 -3.84
N GLU A 160 18.31 -14.10 -4.29
CA GLU A 160 19.06 -13.07 -3.57
C GLU A 160 19.32 -11.88 -4.50
N LEU A 161 19.21 -10.67 -3.95
CA LEU A 161 19.62 -9.44 -4.63
C LEU A 161 21.14 -9.45 -4.86
N SER A 162 21.55 -9.48 -6.12
CA SER A 162 22.95 -9.43 -6.52
C SER A 162 23.25 -8.14 -7.29
N ILE A 163 23.92 -7.19 -6.65
CA ILE A 163 24.41 -5.97 -7.32
C ILE A 163 25.86 -6.20 -7.75
N ALA A 164 26.24 -5.83 -8.96
CA ALA A 164 27.62 -5.91 -9.43
C ALA A 164 28.06 -4.62 -10.12
N ILE A 165 29.30 -4.22 -9.86
CA ILE A 165 29.99 -3.09 -10.51
C ILE A 165 31.00 -3.67 -11.48
N GLU A 166 31.00 -3.22 -12.73
CA GLU A 166 32.12 -3.35 -13.64
C GLU A 166 32.79 -1.98 -13.80
N CYS A 167 34.08 -1.90 -13.50
CA CYS A 167 34.88 -0.69 -13.67
C CYS A 167 36.36 -1.03 -13.94
N PRO A 168 37.17 -0.11 -14.48
CA PRO A 168 38.60 -0.34 -14.67
C PRO A 168 39.34 -0.39 -13.34
N LEU A 169 40.32 -1.29 -13.21
CA LEU A 169 41.12 -1.44 -11.99
C LEU A 169 41.78 -0.12 -11.53
N LYS A 170 42.24 0.71 -12.49
CA LYS A 170 42.78 2.07 -12.27
C LYS A 170 41.88 2.91 -11.36
N SER A 171 40.56 2.83 -11.54
CA SER A 171 39.58 3.68 -10.86
C SER A 171 39.40 3.29 -9.40
N ILE A 172 39.71 2.05 -9.01
CA ILE A 172 39.69 1.64 -7.59
C ILE A 172 41.01 2.05 -6.91
N THR A 173 42.15 1.83 -7.57
CA THR A 173 43.47 2.22 -7.05
C THR A 173 43.71 3.74 -6.94
N GLN A 174 42.81 4.55 -7.50
CA GLN A 174 42.85 6.02 -7.40
C GLN A 174 42.11 6.55 -6.17
N HIS A 175 41.30 5.74 -5.49
CA HIS A 175 40.56 6.12 -4.28
C HIS A 175 41.17 5.42 -3.06
N GLU A 176 41.66 6.21 -2.10
CA GLU A 176 42.35 5.72 -0.90
C GLU A 176 41.43 4.84 -0.04
N THR A 177 40.16 5.27 0.13
CA THR A 177 39.08 4.56 0.83
C THR A 177 38.93 3.11 0.36
N LEU A 178 38.87 2.90 -0.96
CA LEU A 178 38.65 1.58 -1.57
C LEU A 178 39.93 0.73 -1.58
N THR A 179 41.07 1.39 -1.78
CA THR A 179 42.40 0.75 -1.80
C THR A 179 42.73 0.08 -0.47
N GLY A 180 42.42 0.73 0.65
CA GLY A 180 42.62 0.16 1.99
C GLY A 180 41.77 -1.08 2.26
N GLN A 181 40.48 -1.02 1.94
CA GLN A 181 39.55 -2.14 2.18
C GLN A 181 39.86 -3.38 1.30
N TYR A 182 40.26 -3.21 0.03
CA TYR A 182 40.30 -4.30 -0.96
C TYR A 182 41.70 -4.67 -1.50
N HIS A 183 42.76 -4.39 -0.73
CA HIS A 183 44.15 -4.74 -1.09
C HIS A 183 44.37 -6.20 -1.55
N ILE A 184 43.57 -7.15 -1.05
CA ILE A 184 43.60 -8.58 -1.43
C ILE A 184 43.40 -8.77 -2.95
N TYR A 185 42.54 -7.95 -3.57
CA TYR A 185 42.27 -8.00 -5.01
C TYR A 185 43.37 -7.31 -5.84
N LEU A 186 44.16 -6.43 -5.23
CA LEU A 186 45.31 -5.76 -5.85
C LEU A 186 46.59 -6.62 -5.82
N SER A 187 46.66 -7.61 -4.93
CA SER A 187 47.85 -8.44 -4.69
C SER A 187 48.15 -9.54 -5.73
N ARG A 188 47.35 -9.67 -6.80
CA ARG A 188 47.65 -10.58 -7.91
C ARG A 188 48.36 -9.82 -9.04
N GLU A 189 49.46 -10.38 -9.55
CA GLU A 189 50.34 -9.71 -10.52
C GLU A 189 49.69 -9.53 -11.91
N HIS A 190 48.84 -8.51 -12.05
CA HIS A 190 48.14 -8.23 -13.29
C HIS A 190 49.03 -7.50 -14.32
N LYS A 191 49.50 -8.24 -15.32
CA LYS A 191 50.41 -7.79 -16.38
C LYS A 191 49.80 -6.69 -17.28
N LYS A 192 50.08 -5.41 -16.95
CA LYS A 192 49.99 -4.21 -17.83
C LYS A 192 48.89 -4.26 -18.91
N GLY A 193 47.63 -4.40 -18.52
CA GLY A 193 46.48 -4.40 -19.42
C GLY A 193 45.33 -3.54 -18.88
N GLN A 194 44.44 -3.09 -19.78
CA GLN A 194 43.20 -2.39 -19.42
C GLN A 194 42.15 -3.37 -18.89
N TYR A 195 42.41 -3.95 -17.71
CA TYR A 195 41.48 -4.87 -17.07
C TYR A 195 40.32 -4.10 -16.42
N ALA A 196 39.11 -4.32 -16.95
CA ALA A 196 37.89 -4.12 -16.20
C ALA A 196 37.77 -5.25 -15.16
N ILE A 197 37.46 -4.90 -13.92
CA ILE A 197 37.14 -5.84 -12.85
C ILE A 197 35.64 -5.79 -12.58
N ARG A 198 35.06 -6.96 -12.27
CA ARG A 198 33.66 -7.08 -11.87
C ARG A 198 33.57 -7.47 -10.39
N LEU A 199 33.18 -6.52 -9.55
CA LEU A 199 32.88 -6.75 -8.14
C LEU A 199 31.41 -7.11 -8.00
N GLN A 200 31.08 -8.04 -7.10
CA GLN A 200 29.71 -8.50 -6.86
C GLN A 200 29.40 -8.46 -5.36
N PHE A 201 28.23 -7.95 -5.03
CA PHE A 201 27.77 -7.65 -3.68
C PHE A 201 26.41 -8.31 -3.46
N SER A 202 26.34 -9.11 -2.39
CA SER A 202 25.11 -9.77 -1.94
C SER A 202 24.16 -8.80 -1.22
N SER A 203 22.96 -9.27 -0.88
CA SER A 203 21.99 -8.52 -0.07
C SER A 203 22.53 -8.12 1.32
N LYS A 204 23.58 -8.80 1.79
CA LYS A 204 24.23 -8.58 3.08
C LYS A 204 25.34 -7.53 3.01
N GLN A 205 25.79 -7.14 1.82
CA GLN A 205 26.94 -6.24 1.57
C GLN A 205 26.50 -4.88 1.01
N LEU A 206 25.26 -4.45 1.27
CA LEU A 206 24.68 -3.25 0.67
C LEU A 206 25.31 -1.94 1.17
N GLU A 207 25.86 -1.90 2.39
CA GLU A 207 26.59 -0.73 2.88
C GLU A 207 28.06 -0.73 2.38
N ASP A 208 28.70 -1.89 2.18
CA ASP A 208 30.00 -1.97 1.46
C ASP A 208 29.84 -1.44 0.03
N PHE A 209 28.83 -1.94 -0.67
CA PHE A 209 28.46 -1.48 -2.01
C PHE A 209 28.16 0.03 -2.04
N ALA A 210 27.53 0.58 -0.99
CA ALA A 210 27.24 2.00 -0.93
C ALA A 210 28.52 2.86 -0.95
N VAL A 211 29.59 2.46 -0.27
CA VAL A 211 30.90 3.14 -0.33
C VAL A 211 31.45 3.08 -1.77
N PHE A 212 31.47 1.90 -2.41
CA PHE A 212 31.91 1.79 -3.81
C PHE A 212 31.06 2.64 -4.77
N HIS A 213 29.77 2.73 -4.55
CA HIS A 213 28.88 3.55 -5.38
C HIS A 213 29.15 5.04 -5.17
N GLU A 214 29.17 5.51 -3.92
CA GLU A 214 29.40 6.91 -3.56
C GLU A 214 30.76 7.41 -4.11
N GLU A 215 31.81 6.59 -4.08
CA GLU A 215 33.12 6.89 -4.66
C GLU A 215 33.16 6.82 -6.21
N LEU A 216 32.62 5.75 -6.83
CA LEU A 216 32.90 5.44 -8.25
C LEU A 216 31.83 5.87 -9.27
N HIS A 217 30.60 6.22 -8.86
CA HIS A 217 29.49 6.49 -9.78
C HIS A 217 29.73 7.64 -10.77
N THR A 218 30.68 8.52 -10.49
CA THR A 218 31.08 9.64 -11.37
C THR A 218 32.00 9.22 -12.53
N SER A 219 32.53 7.99 -12.52
CA SER A 219 33.47 7.52 -13.54
C SER A 219 32.74 7.07 -14.82
N ALA A 220 33.11 7.60 -15.99
CA ALA A 220 32.46 7.26 -17.26
C ALA A 220 32.55 5.77 -17.64
N ASP A 221 33.57 5.05 -17.12
CA ASP A 221 33.76 3.62 -17.32
C ASP A 221 32.92 2.75 -16.34
N TYR A 222 32.18 3.36 -15.41
CA TYR A 222 31.37 2.69 -14.38
C TYR A 222 30.09 2.07 -14.97
N LYS A 223 29.86 0.78 -14.71
CA LYS A 223 28.65 0.07 -15.14
C LYS A 223 28.07 -0.70 -13.96
N VAL A 224 26.80 -0.46 -13.64
CA VAL A 224 26.08 -1.24 -12.62
C VAL A 224 25.23 -2.32 -13.28
N PHE A 225 25.21 -3.49 -12.68
CA PHE A 225 24.33 -4.61 -13.02
C PHE A 225 23.55 -5.00 -11.77
N VAL A 226 22.25 -5.24 -11.89
CA VAL A 226 21.41 -5.78 -10.82
C VAL A 226 20.78 -7.08 -11.30
N ASN A 227 20.93 -8.13 -10.51
CA ASN A 227 20.48 -9.49 -10.85
C ASN A 227 21.01 -9.95 -12.22
N GLY A 228 22.25 -9.55 -12.55
CA GLY A 228 22.91 -9.80 -13.84
C GLY A 228 22.62 -8.78 -14.94
N THR A 229 21.51 -8.05 -14.88
CA THR A 229 21.03 -7.10 -15.90
C THR A 229 21.70 -5.72 -15.76
N ARG A 230 22.29 -5.19 -16.84
CA ARG A 230 22.93 -3.86 -16.83
C ARG A 230 21.88 -2.75 -16.68
N MET A 231 22.07 -1.87 -15.70
CA MET A 231 21.23 -0.68 -15.50
C MET A 231 21.94 0.59 -15.96
N ARG A 232 21.16 1.65 -16.22
CA ARG A 232 21.69 3.02 -16.34
C ARG A 232 21.96 3.56 -14.94
N GLU A 233 23.10 4.19 -14.71
CA GLU A 233 23.52 4.74 -13.41
C GLU A 233 22.40 5.56 -12.77
N ALA A 234 21.87 6.59 -13.45
CA ALA A 234 20.83 7.46 -12.86
C ALA A 234 19.57 6.71 -12.38
N LEU A 235 19.13 5.67 -13.11
CA LEU A 235 18.00 4.82 -12.67
C LEU A 235 18.39 3.95 -11.48
N PHE A 236 19.60 3.39 -11.51
CA PHE A 236 20.14 2.62 -10.39
C PHE A 236 20.26 3.48 -9.12
N SER A 237 20.82 4.68 -9.24
CA SER A 237 20.98 5.65 -8.15
C SER A 237 19.64 6.02 -7.51
N GLU A 238 18.61 6.28 -8.30
CA GLU A 238 17.26 6.57 -7.79
C GLU A 238 16.66 5.34 -7.08
N TRP A 239 16.74 4.17 -7.70
CA TRP A 239 16.25 2.89 -7.16
C TRP A 239 16.96 2.53 -5.83
N PHE A 240 18.28 2.62 -5.79
CA PHE A 240 19.10 2.23 -4.64
C PHE A 240 18.91 3.18 -3.47
N GLN A 241 18.81 4.49 -3.72
CA GLN A 241 18.43 5.45 -2.68
C GLN A 241 17.01 5.19 -2.15
N CYS A 242 16.06 4.84 -3.01
CA CYS A 242 14.71 4.47 -2.60
C CYS A 242 14.72 3.20 -1.72
N TYR A 243 15.52 2.19 -2.07
CA TYR A 243 15.66 0.96 -1.30
C TYR A 243 16.36 1.17 0.05
N ARG A 244 17.49 1.90 0.11
CA ARG A 244 18.14 2.29 1.38
C ARG A 244 17.18 3.07 2.29
N ARG A 245 16.35 3.97 1.74
CA ARG A 245 15.33 4.69 2.50
C ARG A 245 14.24 3.77 3.04
N ALA A 246 13.77 2.80 2.25
CA ALA A 246 12.78 1.82 2.70
C ALA A 246 13.30 0.97 3.87
N LEU A 247 14.55 0.47 3.78
CA LEU A 247 15.20 -0.27 4.86
C LEU A 247 15.36 0.58 6.14
N LYS A 248 15.75 1.86 5.99
CA LYS A 248 15.93 2.78 7.12
C LYS A 248 14.60 3.26 7.74
N ALA A 249 13.52 3.29 6.97
CA ALA A 249 12.19 3.74 7.44
C ALA A 249 11.52 2.80 8.45
N ARG A 250 11.91 1.50 8.48
CA ARG A 250 11.33 0.46 9.37
C ARG A 250 9.79 0.37 9.35
N SER A 251 9.14 0.86 8.31
CA SER A 251 7.70 0.81 8.10
C SER A 251 7.39 0.38 6.67
N PRO A 252 6.55 -0.65 6.45
CA PRO A 252 6.16 -1.11 5.12
C PRO A 252 5.37 -0.04 4.36
N GLN A 253 4.75 0.90 5.08
CA GLN A 253 4.01 2.02 4.52
C GLN A 253 4.85 2.84 3.54
N TYR A 254 6.18 2.96 3.74
CA TYR A 254 7.06 3.68 2.81
C TYR A 254 7.00 3.12 1.37
N CYS A 255 6.85 1.80 1.23
CA CYS A 255 6.71 1.17 -0.09
C CYS A 255 5.33 1.49 -0.70
N TYR A 256 4.28 1.53 0.12
CA TYR A 256 2.94 1.93 -0.30
C TYR A 256 2.79 3.45 -0.51
N GLY A 257 3.68 4.29 0.03
CA GLY A 257 3.71 5.73 -0.18
C GLY A 257 4.84 6.40 0.61
N ALA A 258 5.65 7.23 -0.06
CA ALA A 258 6.70 8.04 0.58
C ALA A 258 6.13 9.24 1.37
N GLY A 259 4.83 9.53 1.22
CA GLY A 259 4.04 10.53 1.91
C GLY A 259 2.55 10.36 1.55
N PRO A 260 1.63 11.14 2.16
CA PRO A 260 0.19 10.90 2.02
C PRO A 260 -0.33 11.03 0.57
N PHE A 261 0.25 11.93 -0.22
CA PHE A 261 -0.09 12.13 -1.65
C PHE A 261 0.69 11.18 -2.59
N THR A 262 1.02 9.97 -2.13
CA THR A 262 1.69 8.93 -2.93
C THR A 262 1.23 7.50 -2.58
N LEU A 263 0.09 7.37 -1.87
CA LEU A 263 -0.48 6.06 -1.52
C LEU A 263 -0.73 5.24 -2.78
N ASN A 264 -0.36 3.96 -2.80
CA ASN A 264 -0.33 3.11 -3.99
C ASN A 264 -0.58 1.63 -3.61
N VAL A 265 -1.79 1.12 -3.92
CA VAL A 265 -2.20 -0.27 -3.67
C VAL A 265 -1.29 -1.37 -4.24
N PHE A 266 -0.48 -1.09 -5.26
CA PHE A 266 0.40 -2.07 -5.90
C PHE A 266 1.69 -2.34 -5.11
N GLY A 267 1.89 -1.67 -3.98
CA GLY A 267 2.96 -1.95 -3.02
C GLY A 267 4.34 -1.39 -3.38
N CYS A 268 4.41 -0.53 -4.40
CA CYS A 268 5.58 0.30 -4.67
C CYS A 268 5.17 1.66 -5.25
N HIS A 269 5.42 2.74 -4.51
CA HIS A 269 5.09 4.11 -4.92
C HIS A 269 5.82 4.56 -6.21
N LYS A 270 6.86 3.83 -6.66
CA LYS A 270 7.55 4.05 -7.94
C LYS A 270 6.77 3.54 -9.16
N LEU A 271 5.68 2.81 -8.96
CA LEU A 271 4.84 2.30 -10.07
C LEU A 271 3.92 3.37 -10.69
N ALA A 272 3.96 4.62 -10.20
CA ALA A 272 3.29 5.79 -10.80
C ALA A 272 1.79 5.60 -11.09
N GLN A 273 1.10 4.73 -10.33
CA GLN A 273 -0.34 4.51 -10.34
C GLN A 273 -0.92 4.65 -8.92
N PRO A 274 -0.78 5.80 -8.25
CA PRO A 274 -1.27 5.99 -6.89
C PRO A 274 -2.80 6.01 -6.79
N ASP A 275 -3.29 5.83 -5.56
CA ASP A 275 -4.66 6.10 -5.12
C ASP A 275 -4.91 7.60 -4.91
N ILE A 276 -3.86 8.38 -4.58
CA ILE A 276 -3.91 9.82 -4.33
C ILE A 276 -2.60 10.46 -4.83
N ASP A 277 -2.70 11.49 -5.67
CA ASP A 277 -1.59 12.34 -6.15
C ASP A 277 -2.05 13.81 -6.23
N LYS A 278 -1.10 14.73 -6.36
CA LYS A 278 -1.32 16.12 -6.77
C LYS A 278 -1.82 16.22 -8.22
N GLN A 279 -1.44 15.26 -9.08
CA GLN A 279 -1.86 15.18 -10.48
C GLN A 279 -2.89 14.05 -10.67
N LEU A 280 -4.18 14.39 -10.72
CA LEU A 280 -5.28 13.42 -10.84
C LEU A 280 -5.11 12.43 -12.01
N HIS A 281 -4.44 12.83 -13.10
CA HIS A 281 -4.20 11.96 -14.26
C HIS A 281 -3.19 10.84 -14.04
N SER A 282 -2.38 10.90 -12.98
CA SER A 282 -1.50 9.79 -12.57
C SER A 282 -2.24 8.73 -11.75
N CYS A 283 -3.34 9.10 -11.08
CA CYS A 283 -4.10 8.19 -10.23
C CYS A 283 -4.71 7.05 -11.06
N TRP A 284 -4.73 5.83 -10.50
CA TRP A 284 -5.24 4.66 -11.22
C TRP A 284 -6.72 4.82 -11.64
N PHE A 285 -7.53 5.55 -10.86
CA PHE A 285 -8.94 5.80 -11.15
C PHE A 285 -9.19 6.77 -12.30
N TYR A 286 -8.16 7.41 -12.85
CA TYR A 286 -8.25 8.19 -14.09
C TYR A 286 -8.16 7.30 -15.34
N GLN A 287 -7.65 6.08 -15.21
CA GLN A 287 -7.49 5.12 -16.31
C GLN A 287 -8.82 4.37 -16.54
N GLY A 288 -9.74 4.99 -17.29
CA GLY A 288 -11.07 4.43 -17.54
C GLY A 288 -11.96 5.30 -18.44
N GLU A 289 -13.16 4.79 -18.73
CA GLU A 289 -14.17 5.46 -19.57
C GLU A 289 -15.49 5.66 -18.82
N LEU A 290 -16.07 6.86 -18.85
CA LEU A 290 -17.43 7.07 -18.34
C LEU A 290 -18.47 6.70 -19.40
N ASN A 291 -19.19 5.60 -19.19
CA ASN A 291 -20.32 5.24 -20.05
C ASN A 291 -21.51 6.17 -19.78
N GLN A 292 -21.63 7.25 -20.57
CA GLN A 292 -22.61 8.33 -20.41
C GLN A 292 -24.08 7.85 -20.37
N GLU A 293 -24.39 6.72 -21.02
CA GLU A 293 -25.75 6.16 -21.01
C GLU A 293 -26.15 5.47 -19.69
N SER A 294 -25.18 4.99 -18.92
CA SER A 294 -25.42 4.28 -17.64
C SER A 294 -24.90 5.03 -16.40
N GLY A 295 -23.99 5.99 -16.57
CA GLY A 295 -23.28 6.65 -15.47
C GLY A 295 -22.26 5.76 -14.75
N LEU A 296 -21.95 4.57 -15.30
CA LEU A 296 -20.91 3.69 -14.77
C LEU A 296 -19.56 4.09 -15.36
N PHE A 297 -18.56 4.31 -14.51
CA PHE A 297 -17.18 4.52 -14.92
C PHE A 297 -16.45 3.19 -14.97
N VAL A 298 -15.94 2.81 -16.14
CA VAL A 298 -15.34 1.51 -16.42
C VAL A 298 -13.84 1.62 -16.26
N ILE A 299 -13.24 0.83 -15.37
CA ILE A 299 -11.78 0.88 -15.12
C ILE A 299 -11.05 0.08 -16.20
N ALA A 300 -10.08 0.71 -16.85
CA ALA A 300 -9.20 0.07 -17.82
C ALA A 300 -8.05 -0.65 -17.10
N ARG A 301 -8.37 -1.75 -16.40
CA ARG A 301 -7.40 -2.55 -15.61
C ARG A 301 -6.23 -3.03 -16.46
N GLU A 302 -6.44 -3.24 -17.76
CA GLU A 302 -5.41 -3.63 -18.72
C GLU A 302 -4.41 -2.47 -18.96
N GLN A 303 -4.90 -1.24 -19.14
CA GLN A 303 -4.05 -0.05 -19.27
C GLN A 303 -3.26 0.23 -17.99
N ILE A 304 -3.86 0.00 -16.82
CA ILE A 304 -3.16 0.11 -15.52
C ILE A 304 -2.05 -0.94 -15.43
N ALA A 305 -2.31 -2.20 -15.84
CA ALA A 305 -1.29 -3.23 -15.89
C ALA A 305 -0.13 -2.87 -16.84
N ASP A 306 -0.42 -2.30 -18.01
CA ASP A 306 0.60 -1.85 -18.96
C ASP A 306 1.38 -0.61 -18.47
N ASN A 307 0.73 0.29 -17.73
CA ASN A 307 1.40 1.40 -17.05
C ASN A 307 2.39 0.86 -16.01
N ILE A 308 1.99 -0.12 -15.19
CA ILE A 308 2.85 -0.79 -14.20
C ILE A 308 4.02 -1.52 -14.89
N ARG A 309 3.75 -2.31 -15.95
CA ARG A 309 4.77 -2.99 -16.77
C ARG A 309 5.83 -2.01 -17.29
N ARG A 310 5.42 -0.84 -17.75
CA ARG A 310 6.32 0.24 -18.21
C ARG A 310 7.18 0.85 -17.10
N GLN A 311 6.80 0.74 -15.82
CA GLN A 311 7.61 1.19 -14.67
C GLN A 311 8.52 0.09 -14.07
N LEU A 312 8.30 -1.19 -14.37
CA LEU A 312 9.14 -2.28 -13.83
C LEU A 312 10.65 -2.12 -14.11
N PRO A 313 11.12 -1.65 -15.28
CA PRO A 313 12.56 -1.42 -15.51
C PRO A 313 13.24 -0.44 -14.53
N ALA A 314 12.46 0.38 -13.80
CA ALA A 314 12.96 1.30 -12.78
C ALA A 314 12.80 0.78 -11.34
N CYS A 315 12.00 -0.27 -11.09
CA CYS A 315 11.68 -0.70 -9.71
C CYS A 315 11.47 -2.20 -9.46
N GLY A 316 11.29 -3.04 -10.49
CA GLY A 316 11.06 -4.48 -10.35
C GLY A 316 12.20 -5.24 -9.65
N PHE A 317 13.42 -4.73 -9.77
CA PHE A 317 14.61 -5.24 -9.06
C PHE A 317 14.55 -5.05 -7.52
N CYS A 318 13.60 -4.27 -6.99
CA CYS A 318 13.47 -4.02 -5.55
C CYS A 318 12.92 -5.27 -4.83
N PRO A 319 13.65 -5.88 -3.88
CA PRO A 319 13.16 -7.07 -3.15
C PRO A 319 11.92 -6.83 -2.26
N LEU A 320 11.52 -5.57 -2.07
CA LEU A 320 10.33 -5.20 -1.31
C LEU A 320 9.07 -5.11 -2.16
N LEU A 321 9.20 -5.04 -3.49
CA LEU A 321 8.12 -5.27 -4.45
C LEU A 321 8.11 -6.78 -4.77
N THR A 322 6.95 -7.43 -4.73
CA THR A 322 6.85 -8.88 -4.95
C THR A 322 5.66 -9.21 -5.86
N GLN A 323 5.66 -10.39 -6.49
CA GLN A 323 4.62 -10.78 -7.45
C GLN A 323 3.22 -10.71 -6.82
N GLU A 324 3.16 -11.07 -5.54
CA GLU A 324 1.96 -11.14 -4.73
C GLU A 324 1.42 -9.74 -4.39
N LYS A 325 2.29 -8.72 -4.25
CA LYS A 325 1.85 -7.32 -4.08
C LYS A 325 1.20 -6.77 -5.35
N LEU A 326 1.78 -7.06 -6.51
CA LEU A 326 1.19 -6.70 -7.80
C LEU A 326 -0.13 -7.41 -8.02
N ARG A 327 -0.18 -8.74 -7.86
CA ARG A 327 -1.40 -9.55 -7.99
C ARG A 327 -2.52 -9.06 -7.05
N LEU A 328 -2.20 -8.76 -5.78
CA LEU A 328 -3.18 -8.25 -4.82
C LEU A 328 -3.67 -6.84 -5.16
N GLY A 329 -2.76 -5.91 -5.51
CA GLY A 329 -3.12 -4.56 -5.93
C GLY A 329 -4.04 -4.58 -7.15
N MET A 330 -3.68 -5.36 -8.17
CA MET A 330 -4.51 -5.58 -9.37
C MET A 330 -5.87 -6.22 -9.06
N ALA A 331 -5.94 -7.16 -8.12
CA ALA A 331 -7.19 -7.82 -7.73
C ALA A 331 -8.17 -6.88 -6.99
N ILE A 332 -7.67 -5.87 -6.27
CA ILE A 332 -8.48 -4.93 -5.48
C ILE A 332 -9.12 -3.83 -6.35
N LEU A 333 -8.54 -3.54 -7.52
CA LEU A 333 -9.12 -2.62 -8.49
C LEU A 333 -10.56 -3.05 -8.86
N PRO A 334 -11.56 -2.18 -8.67
CA PRO A 334 -12.92 -2.49 -9.11
C PRO A 334 -12.99 -2.51 -10.64
N ALA A 335 -13.83 -3.37 -11.22
CA ALA A 335 -14.08 -3.36 -12.66
C ALA A 335 -14.82 -2.08 -13.10
N TYR A 336 -15.64 -1.51 -12.21
CA TYR A 336 -16.35 -0.26 -12.44
C TYR A 336 -16.59 0.52 -11.14
N ILE A 337 -16.85 1.82 -11.28
CA ILE A 337 -17.21 2.75 -10.20
C ILE A 337 -18.58 3.36 -10.50
N ASN A 338 -19.39 3.59 -9.47
CA ASN A 338 -20.73 4.16 -9.59
C ASN A 338 -21.01 5.17 -8.46
N PRO A 339 -20.69 6.46 -8.65
CA PRO A 339 -20.98 7.52 -7.66
C PRO A 339 -22.45 7.62 -7.24
N GLU A 340 -23.38 7.09 -8.05
CA GLU A 340 -24.81 7.13 -7.75
C GLU A 340 -25.30 6.03 -6.81
N CYS A 341 -24.43 5.06 -6.47
CA CYS A 341 -24.71 3.95 -5.54
C CYS A 341 -23.59 3.71 -4.51
N ASP A 342 -22.39 4.22 -4.74
CA ASP A 342 -21.26 4.15 -3.83
C ASP A 342 -20.92 5.57 -3.31
N PRO A 343 -21.23 5.90 -2.03
CA PRO A 343 -20.99 7.24 -1.48
C PRO A 343 -19.49 7.53 -1.27
N ASP A 344 -18.64 6.53 -1.51
CA ASP A 344 -17.18 6.63 -1.47
C ASP A 344 -16.62 7.27 -2.78
N TRP A 345 -17.49 7.71 -3.72
CA TRP A 345 -17.13 8.33 -5.02
C TRP A 345 -18.09 9.44 -5.49
N GLU A 346 -17.55 10.40 -6.24
CA GLU A 346 -18.23 11.49 -6.95
C GLU A 346 -17.90 11.46 -8.45
N TYR A 347 -18.69 12.17 -9.27
CA TYR A 347 -18.36 12.39 -10.68
C TYR A 347 -17.42 13.59 -10.83
N LEU A 348 -16.38 13.44 -11.66
CA LEU A 348 -15.57 14.57 -12.13
C LEU A 348 -16.32 15.27 -13.28
N TYR A 349 -16.42 16.59 -13.22
CA TYR A 349 -17.12 17.43 -14.21
C TYR A 349 -16.19 18.41 -14.91
N GLU A 350 -16.39 18.57 -16.21
CA GLU A 350 -15.78 19.60 -17.06
C GLU A 350 -16.88 20.17 -17.98
N GLU A 351 -17.02 21.50 -18.05
CA GLU A 351 -18.10 22.19 -18.78
C GLU A 351 -19.55 21.70 -18.47
N ASN A 352 -19.78 21.15 -17.26
CA ASN A 352 -20.99 20.45 -16.82
C ASN A 352 -21.23 19.05 -17.42
N LEU A 353 -20.35 18.57 -18.29
CA LEU A 353 -20.29 17.17 -18.71
C LEU A 353 -19.60 16.34 -17.63
N ARG A 354 -20.10 15.14 -17.36
CA ARG A 354 -19.39 14.16 -16.52
C ARG A 354 -18.25 13.57 -17.35
N ILE A 355 -17.00 13.72 -16.94
CA ILE A 355 -15.83 13.20 -17.68
C ILE A 355 -15.19 11.97 -17.02
N GLY A 356 -15.39 11.79 -15.71
CA GLY A 356 -14.81 10.66 -14.98
C GLY A 356 -15.34 10.59 -13.55
N VAL A 357 -14.53 10.06 -12.64
CA VAL A 357 -14.84 9.96 -11.21
C VAL A 357 -13.67 10.44 -10.35
N VAL A 358 -13.99 10.85 -9.14
CA VAL A 358 -13.03 11.20 -8.08
C VAL A 358 -13.56 10.60 -6.76
N PRO A 359 -12.73 9.96 -5.94
CA PRO A 359 -13.21 9.37 -4.69
C PRO A 359 -13.45 10.45 -3.63
N THR A 360 -14.42 10.22 -2.75
CA THR A 360 -14.96 11.26 -1.84
C THR A 360 -14.45 11.15 -0.40
N GLY A 361 -14.67 12.24 0.35
CA GLY A 361 -14.51 12.29 1.79
C GLY A 361 -13.22 12.96 2.26
N SER A 362 -13.25 13.39 3.52
CA SER A 362 -12.06 13.84 4.26
C SER A 362 -10.99 12.76 4.39
N GLU A 363 -11.35 11.48 4.22
CA GLU A 363 -10.39 10.37 4.16
C GLU A 363 -9.50 10.37 2.88
N ILE A 364 -9.72 11.28 1.93
CA ILE A 364 -8.89 11.42 0.72
C ILE A 364 -8.44 12.88 0.52
N ALA A 365 -9.24 13.84 0.99
CA ALA A 365 -8.87 15.24 1.00
C ALA A 365 -8.02 15.63 2.24
N ILE A 366 -6.69 15.42 2.18
CA ILE A 366 -5.79 16.27 2.98
C ILE A 366 -5.81 17.69 2.38
N VAL A 367 -6.84 18.44 2.74
CA VAL A 367 -6.74 19.90 2.73
C VAL A 367 -5.78 20.27 3.85
N LEU A 368 -4.66 20.90 3.52
CA LEU A 368 -3.77 21.53 4.49
C LEU A 368 -4.42 22.80 5.08
N ARG A 369 -5.49 22.61 5.86
CA ARG A 369 -5.97 23.62 6.80
C ARG A 369 -5.21 23.43 8.11
N SER A 370 -4.25 24.33 8.33
CA SER A 370 -3.74 24.61 9.66
C SER A 370 -4.92 25.01 10.55
N SER A 371 -5.37 24.11 11.42
CA SER A 371 -6.10 24.49 12.63
C SER A 371 -5.14 25.31 13.49
N GLU A 372 -5.34 26.62 13.53
CA GLU A 372 -4.47 27.52 14.27
C GLU A 372 -4.49 27.16 15.77
N GLY A 373 -3.33 26.90 16.37
CA GLY A 373 -3.19 26.94 17.83
C GLY A 373 -2.76 25.68 18.57
N GLU A 374 -2.17 24.63 17.97
CA GLU A 374 -1.51 23.57 18.77
C GLU A 374 -0.25 22.98 18.11
N SER A 375 0.82 22.80 18.90
CA SER A 375 2.16 22.44 18.42
C SER A 375 2.46 20.93 18.54
N LEU A 376 1.82 20.13 17.69
CA LEU A 376 2.16 18.71 17.55
C LEU A 376 3.46 18.49 16.75
N HIS A 377 4.22 17.45 17.12
CA HIS A 377 5.51 17.15 16.49
C HIS A 377 5.31 16.44 15.13
N PRO A 378 5.80 16.98 14.00
CA PRO A 378 5.45 16.50 12.65
C PRO A 378 5.85 15.06 12.29
N SER A 379 6.62 14.36 13.15
CA SER A 379 7.04 12.98 12.92
C SER A 379 6.13 11.91 13.54
N ALA A 380 5.09 12.30 14.29
CA ALA A 380 4.34 11.37 15.14
C ALA A 380 3.18 10.65 14.43
N PHE A 381 2.56 11.27 13.42
CA PHE A 381 1.39 10.71 12.73
C PHE A 381 1.44 10.98 11.22
N ILE A 382 1.52 9.91 10.44
CA ILE A 382 0.86 9.84 9.13
C ILE A 382 -0.29 8.87 9.32
N GLU A 383 -1.47 9.40 9.62
CA GLU A 383 -2.71 8.65 9.54
C GLU A 383 -2.96 8.37 8.05
N ILE A 384 -2.74 7.12 7.62
CA ILE A 384 -3.14 6.68 6.28
C ILE A 384 -4.65 6.57 6.30
N SER A 385 -5.30 7.66 5.94
CA SER A 385 -6.74 7.73 5.76
C SER A 385 -7.18 6.66 4.74
N SER A 386 -8.26 5.94 5.06
CA SER A 386 -8.45 4.59 4.54
C SER A 386 -9.12 4.60 3.17
N SER A 387 -8.34 4.87 2.11
CA SER A 387 -8.82 4.80 0.72
C SER A 387 -9.62 3.50 0.52
N ALA A 388 -10.78 3.59 -0.15
CA ALA A 388 -11.67 2.42 -0.26
C ALA A 388 -10.98 1.15 -0.81
N PRO A 389 -9.93 1.23 -1.67
CA PRO A 389 -9.03 0.12 -1.97
C PRO A 389 -8.17 -0.34 -0.78
N ALA A 390 -7.40 0.55 -0.13
CA ALA A 390 -6.52 0.19 0.99
C ALA A 390 -7.29 -0.43 2.17
N ARG A 391 -8.49 0.09 2.44
CA ARG A 391 -9.42 -0.48 3.43
C ARG A 391 -9.85 -1.91 3.08
N ARG A 392 -10.09 -2.22 1.79
CA ARG A 392 -10.37 -3.59 1.33
C ARG A 392 -9.18 -4.51 1.49
N VAL A 393 -7.94 -4.02 1.34
CA VAL A 393 -6.74 -4.82 1.69
C VAL A 393 -6.86 -5.25 3.16
N LEU A 394 -6.96 -4.28 4.06
CA LEU A 394 -6.96 -4.50 5.51
C LEU A 394 -8.13 -5.40 5.97
N ASP A 395 -9.36 -5.10 5.51
CA ASP A 395 -10.54 -5.92 5.79
C ASP A 395 -10.41 -7.36 5.21
N TYR A 396 -9.82 -7.54 4.02
CA TYR A 396 -9.59 -8.87 3.44
C TYR A 396 -8.62 -9.64 4.31
N THR A 397 -7.44 -9.07 4.54
CA THR A 397 -6.36 -9.76 5.25
C THR A 397 -6.67 -10.04 6.72
N GLY A 398 -7.51 -9.22 7.37
CA GLY A 398 -7.99 -9.49 8.72
C GLY A 398 -9.08 -10.55 8.82
N ARG A 399 -9.60 -11.07 7.69
CA ARG A 399 -10.74 -12.01 7.64
C ARG A 399 -10.60 -13.17 6.65
N GLN A 400 -9.56 -13.15 5.80
CA GLN A 400 -9.21 -14.11 4.74
C GLN A 400 -10.29 -14.40 3.67
N ASP A 401 -11.38 -13.61 3.61
CA ASP A 401 -12.45 -13.81 2.63
C ASP A 401 -12.18 -13.05 1.32
N LYS A 402 -11.78 -13.76 0.25
CA LYS A 402 -11.56 -13.21 -1.11
C LYS A 402 -12.75 -12.36 -1.62
N ARG A 403 -13.98 -12.52 -1.09
CA ARG A 403 -15.16 -11.69 -1.43
C ARG A 403 -15.06 -10.24 -0.95
N ILE A 404 -14.16 -9.92 -0.02
CA ILE A 404 -13.96 -8.57 0.50
C ILE A 404 -13.20 -7.68 -0.50
N LEU A 405 -12.23 -8.28 -1.21
CA LEU A 405 -11.53 -7.64 -2.33
C LEU A 405 -12.55 -7.18 -3.39
N HIS A 406 -13.42 -8.11 -3.79
CA HIS A 406 -14.50 -7.90 -4.75
C HIS A 406 -15.82 -7.56 -4.05
N LYS A 407 -15.89 -6.38 -3.43
CA LYS A 407 -17.09 -5.81 -2.75
C LYS A 407 -18.24 -5.49 -3.72
N ASN A 408 -18.72 -6.49 -4.44
CA ASN A 408 -19.86 -6.42 -5.34
C ASN A 408 -21.11 -6.30 -4.46
N ARG A 409 -21.48 -5.06 -4.12
CA ARG A 409 -22.48 -4.74 -3.08
C ARG A 409 -23.82 -5.45 -3.29
N TYR A 410 -24.17 -5.77 -4.54
CA TYR A 410 -25.48 -6.30 -4.95
C TYR A 410 -25.35 -7.48 -5.95
N LYS A 411 -24.84 -8.65 -5.51
CA LYS A 411 -24.86 -9.87 -6.34
C LYS A 411 -26.28 -10.41 -6.52
N ASP A 412 -26.48 -11.16 -7.60
CA ASP A 412 -27.76 -11.81 -7.97
C ASP A 412 -28.98 -10.85 -8.05
N ILE A 413 -28.75 -9.55 -8.15
CA ILE A 413 -29.79 -8.52 -8.28
C ILE A 413 -30.70 -8.70 -9.51
N THR A 414 -30.24 -9.43 -10.51
CA THR A 414 -31.00 -9.79 -11.70
C THR A 414 -31.91 -11.01 -11.50
N ARG A 415 -31.85 -11.68 -10.34
CA ARG A 415 -32.50 -12.98 -10.05
C ARG A 415 -33.47 -12.92 -8.87
N CYS A 416 -34.49 -13.77 -8.89
CA CYS A 416 -35.53 -13.76 -7.88
C CYS A 416 -35.10 -14.44 -6.57
N LEU A 417 -35.04 -13.65 -5.48
CA LEU A 417 -34.68 -14.05 -4.10
C LEU A 417 -35.54 -15.15 -3.44
N ARG A 418 -36.54 -15.67 -4.16
CA ARG A 418 -37.38 -16.82 -3.76
C ARG A 418 -37.15 -18.08 -4.60
N CYS A 419 -36.64 -17.98 -5.83
CA CYS A 419 -36.61 -19.11 -6.77
C CYS A 419 -35.54 -19.04 -7.88
N GLY A 420 -34.54 -18.16 -7.78
CA GLY A 420 -33.42 -18.04 -8.72
C GLY A 420 -33.76 -17.48 -10.11
N THR A 421 -34.99 -17.63 -10.58
CA THR A 421 -35.40 -17.23 -11.94
C THR A 421 -35.13 -15.75 -12.20
N PRO A 422 -34.48 -15.37 -13.33
CA PRO A 422 -34.22 -13.97 -13.68
C PRO A 422 -35.47 -13.09 -13.66
N TYR A 423 -35.34 -11.89 -13.11
CA TYR A 423 -36.37 -10.85 -13.12
C TYR A 423 -36.56 -10.29 -14.54
N LYS A 424 -37.81 -9.99 -14.92
CA LYS A 424 -38.07 -9.19 -16.12
C LYS A 424 -37.48 -7.79 -15.93
N ALA A 425 -36.43 -7.45 -16.70
CA ALA A 425 -35.62 -6.24 -16.55
C ALA A 425 -36.44 -4.95 -16.34
N HIS A 426 -37.50 -4.75 -17.12
CA HIS A 426 -38.31 -3.53 -17.07
C HIS A 426 -39.39 -3.51 -15.97
N THR A 427 -39.69 -4.62 -15.30
CA THR A 427 -40.79 -4.68 -14.31
C THR A 427 -40.39 -5.14 -12.93
N MET A 428 -39.23 -5.79 -12.77
CA MET A 428 -38.83 -6.47 -11.54
C MET A 428 -39.85 -7.48 -11.01
N ILE A 429 -40.66 -8.05 -11.92
CA ILE A 429 -41.57 -9.16 -11.63
C ILE A 429 -40.90 -10.47 -12.06
N CYS A 430 -40.83 -11.43 -11.15
CA CYS A 430 -40.34 -12.77 -11.46
C CYS A 430 -41.30 -13.47 -12.44
N PRO A 431 -40.84 -13.98 -13.59
CA PRO A 431 -41.71 -14.63 -14.57
C PRO A 431 -42.29 -15.96 -14.05
N HIS A 432 -41.57 -16.64 -13.14
CA HIS A 432 -42.01 -17.86 -12.49
C HIS A 432 -43.01 -17.55 -11.36
N CYS A 433 -42.55 -17.11 -10.18
CA CYS A 433 -43.39 -16.95 -9.00
C CYS A 433 -44.31 -15.70 -8.98
N LYS A 434 -44.32 -14.91 -10.07
CA LYS A 434 -45.11 -13.67 -10.27
C LYS A 434 -44.94 -12.56 -9.22
N ARG A 435 -44.01 -12.71 -8.26
CA ARG A 435 -43.72 -11.69 -7.24
C ARG A 435 -42.93 -10.53 -7.82
N ASP A 436 -43.33 -9.33 -7.41
CA ASP A 436 -42.63 -8.06 -7.61
C ASP A 436 -41.51 -7.90 -6.57
N PHE A 437 -40.33 -7.45 -7.01
CA PHE A 437 -39.16 -7.30 -6.14
C PHE A 437 -39.38 -6.30 -5.01
N ALA A 438 -39.89 -5.09 -5.26
CA ALA A 438 -40.11 -4.09 -4.21
C ALA A 438 -41.03 -4.61 -3.10
N LYS A 439 -42.13 -5.31 -3.47
CA LYS A 439 -43.01 -5.95 -2.50
C LYS A 439 -42.30 -7.05 -1.70
N ASN A 440 -41.56 -7.94 -2.36
CA ASN A 440 -40.86 -9.05 -1.68
C ASN A 440 -39.68 -8.56 -0.83
N ALA A 441 -39.01 -7.49 -1.25
CA ALA A 441 -37.94 -6.83 -0.53
C ALA A 441 -38.45 -6.16 0.74
N LEU A 442 -39.49 -5.34 0.66
CA LEU A 442 -40.00 -4.63 1.84
C LEU A 442 -40.72 -5.54 2.84
N SER A 443 -41.27 -6.69 2.40
CA SER A 443 -41.83 -7.69 3.31
C SER A 443 -40.78 -8.44 4.15
N ASP A 444 -39.53 -8.49 3.69
CA ASP A 444 -38.45 -9.25 4.32
C ASP A 444 -37.10 -8.62 3.96
N LEU A 445 -36.90 -7.38 4.44
CA LEU A 445 -35.83 -6.49 3.98
C LEU A 445 -34.46 -6.96 4.44
N ASP A 446 -34.39 -7.47 5.66
CA ASP A 446 -33.17 -7.90 6.31
C ASP A 446 -32.59 -9.14 5.60
N ASN A 447 -33.42 -10.16 5.33
CA ASN A 447 -33.08 -11.32 4.49
C ASN A 447 -32.79 -10.92 3.04
N THR A 448 -33.52 -9.94 2.49
CA THR A 448 -33.31 -9.44 1.12
C THR A 448 -31.94 -8.79 0.97
N LEU A 449 -31.54 -7.95 1.92
CA LEU A 449 -30.21 -7.35 1.94
C LEU A 449 -29.15 -8.41 2.24
N GLN A 450 -29.40 -9.37 3.14
CA GLN A 450 -28.48 -10.49 3.41
C GLN A 450 -28.23 -11.40 2.19
N LYS A 451 -29.20 -11.53 1.27
CA LYS A 451 -29.09 -12.31 0.03
C LYS A 451 -28.47 -11.55 -1.15
N LEU A 452 -28.63 -10.23 -1.20
CA LEU A 452 -28.07 -9.39 -2.27
C LEU A 452 -26.66 -8.90 -1.96
N ARG A 453 -26.37 -8.62 -0.69
CA ARG A 453 -25.00 -8.39 -0.23
C ARG A 453 -24.24 -9.70 -0.29
N HIS A 454 -22.94 -9.64 -0.61
CA HIS A 454 -22.03 -10.65 -0.08
C HIS A 454 -22.10 -10.63 1.46
N THR A 455 -22.11 -11.82 2.07
CA THR A 455 -22.15 -11.98 3.53
C THR A 455 -20.93 -11.32 4.18
N GLN A 456 -21.11 -10.13 4.76
CA GLN A 456 -20.33 -9.79 5.94
C GLN A 456 -20.97 -10.52 7.12
N PRO A 457 -20.33 -11.55 7.72
CA PRO A 457 -20.72 -12.00 9.04
C PRO A 457 -20.42 -10.86 10.03
N ILE A 458 -21.48 -10.24 10.56
CA ILE A 458 -21.36 -9.44 11.78
C ILE A 458 -21.38 -10.44 12.93
N THR A 459 -20.20 -10.89 13.34
CA THR A 459 -20.02 -11.66 14.57
C THR A 459 -20.13 -10.72 15.78
N SER A 460 -21.36 -10.29 16.07
CA SER A 460 -21.71 -9.89 17.43
C SER A 460 -21.67 -11.17 18.29
N PRO A 461 -20.87 -11.23 19.37
CA PRO A 461 -20.87 -12.41 20.24
C PRO A 461 -22.21 -12.52 20.95
N GLN A 462 -23.00 -13.54 20.60
CA GLN A 462 -24.22 -13.87 21.33
C GLN A 462 -23.84 -14.47 22.69
N GLN A 463 -24.07 -13.74 23.77
CA GLN A 463 -24.24 -14.33 25.09
C GLN A 463 -25.69 -14.15 25.55
N ALA A 464 -26.33 -15.24 25.92
CA ALA A 464 -27.66 -15.24 26.52
C ALA A 464 -27.54 -15.24 28.06
N ARG A 465 -27.70 -14.07 28.69
CA ARG A 465 -28.09 -13.88 30.11
C ARG A 465 -28.51 -12.43 30.37
N LYS A 466 -29.08 -12.19 31.54
CA LYS A 466 -29.81 -10.97 31.97
C LYS A 466 -29.77 -10.94 33.52
N PRO A 467 -29.93 -9.79 34.23
CA PRO A 467 -29.80 -8.37 33.84
C PRO A 467 -28.63 -7.66 34.60
N GLU A 468 -28.52 -6.34 34.43
CA GLU A 468 -27.75 -5.37 35.26
C GLU A 468 -26.20 -5.55 35.29
N GLU A 469 -25.35 -4.50 35.31
CA GLU A 469 -25.56 -3.05 35.49
C GLU A 469 -24.77 -2.19 34.45
N THR A 470 -24.78 -0.86 34.60
CA THR A 470 -24.41 0.19 33.61
C THR A 470 -22.97 0.23 33.06
N ARG A 471 -22.86 0.55 31.75
CA ARG A 471 -21.92 1.47 31.01
C ARG A 471 -20.46 1.65 31.51
N SER A 472 -19.44 1.75 30.65
CA SER A 472 -19.39 2.13 29.21
C SER A 472 -18.24 1.43 28.46
N GLY A 473 -18.26 1.47 27.12
CA GLY A 473 -17.18 0.90 26.29
C GLY A 473 -16.87 1.78 25.08
N SER A 474 -15.59 2.05 24.85
CA SER A 474 -15.09 2.74 23.66
C SER A 474 -14.77 1.73 22.54
N THR A 475 -15.22 2.01 21.32
CA THR A 475 -14.90 1.19 20.15
C THR A 475 -13.48 1.50 19.67
N LEU A 476 -12.49 0.78 20.19
CA LEU A 476 -11.11 0.86 19.73
C LEU A 476 -11.02 0.49 18.23
N SER A 477 -10.45 1.39 17.43
CA SER A 477 -10.10 1.11 16.04
C SER A 477 -8.93 0.13 16.00
N THR A 478 -9.14 -1.06 15.43
CA THR A 478 -8.10 -2.09 15.31
C THR A 478 -7.14 -1.74 14.17
N THR A 479 -6.09 -0.99 14.49
CA THR A 479 -4.99 -0.64 13.58
C THR A 479 -4.08 -1.84 13.33
N VAL A 480 -4.31 -2.57 12.23
CA VAL A 480 -3.45 -3.69 11.79
C VAL A 480 -2.31 -3.15 10.93
N SER A 481 -1.06 -3.49 11.25
CA SER A 481 0.11 -3.07 10.48
C SER A 481 0.34 -3.96 9.25
N PHE A 482 0.79 -3.36 8.14
CA PHE A 482 0.91 -4.04 6.85
C PHE A 482 1.95 -5.19 6.85
N ASP A 483 2.97 -5.13 7.70
CA ASP A 483 3.96 -6.24 7.80
C ASP A 483 3.42 -7.44 8.59
N ARG A 484 2.56 -7.20 9.61
CA ARG A 484 1.87 -8.29 10.31
C ARG A 484 0.88 -8.99 9.38
N LEU A 485 0.24 -8.21 8.52
CA LEU A 485 -0.51 -8.65 7.34
C LEU A 485 0.32 -9.60 6.47
N TRP A 486 1.47 -9.14 5.98
CA TRP A 486 2.19 -9.82 4.89
C TRP A 486 2.84 -11.15 5.29
N ARG A 487 3.14 -11.31 6.59
CA ARG A 487 3.73 -12.52 7.17
C ARG A 487 2.69 -13.56 7.60
N ASP A 488 1.41 -13.34 7.32
CA ASP A 488 0.33 -14.29 7.64
C ASP A 488 0.45 -15.57 6.79
N PRO A 489 0.53 -16.78 7.40
CA PRO A 489 0.69 -18.03 6.67
C PRO A 489 -0.48 -18.40 5.74
N GLN A 490 -1.70 -17.91 6.00
CA GLN A 490 -2.86 -18.17 5.15
C GLN A 490 -2.85 -17.27 3.91
N ILE A 491 -2.35 -16.04 4.02
CA ILE A 491 -2.04 -15.21 2.84
C ILE A 491 -1.01 -15.91 1.95
N GLN A 492 0.09 -16.40 2.54
CA GLN A 492 1.11 -17.17 1.80
C GLN A 492 0.53 -18.45 1.17
N GLN A 493 -0.41 -19.14 1.82
CA GLN A 493 -1.09 -20.31 1.25
C GLN A 493 -2.08 -19.95 0.13
N ILE A 494 -2.72 -18.78 0.18
CA ILE A 494 -3.61 -18.31 -0.88
C ILE A 494 -2.81 -17.94 -2.14
N LEU A 495 -1.64 -17.32 -1.96
CA LEU A 495 -0.79 -16.81 -3.05
C LEU A 495 -0.04 -17.93 -3.79
N SER A 496 0.17 -19.08 -3.14
CA SER A 496 0.85 -20.25 -3.72
C SER A 496 -0.07 -21.23 -4.47
N LYS A 497 -1.38 -21.24 -4.17
CA LYS A 497 -2.33 -22.20 -4.76
C LYS A 497 -2.59 -22.00 -6.25
N ASP A 498 -2.65 -20.74 -6.70
CA ASP A 498 -2.98 -20.42 -8.10
C ASP A 498 -1.82 -20.75 -9.08
N SER A 499 -0.68 -21.26 -8.59
CA SER A 499 0.51 -21.66 -9.38
C SER A 499 0.60 -23.18 -9.69
N ALA A 500 -0.26 -24.02 -9.11
CA ALA A 500 -0.06 -25.48 -9.11
C ALA A 500 -0.89 -26.26 -10.19
N GLU A 501 -1.94 -25.66 -10.75
CA GLU A 501 -2.95 -26.39 -11.54
C GLU A 501 -2.79 -26.26 -13.08
N GLN A 502 -1.65 -25.78 -13.60
CA GLN A 502 -1.45 -25.54 -15.05
C GLN A 502 -0.36 -26.37 -15.76
N TYR A 503 0.32 -27.31 -15.08
CA TYR A 503 1.34 -28.17 -15.71
C TYR A 503 1.22 -29.66 -15.33
N SER A 504 0.09 -30.29 -15.67
CA SER A 504 -0.02 -31.77 -15.74
C SER A 504 -1.22 -32.26 -16.55
N THR A 505 -1.11 -32.25 -17.89
CA THR A 505 -1.73 -33.18 -18.88
C THR A 505 -1.48 -32.62 -20.28
N GLY A 506 -1.07 -33.40 -21.29
CA GLY A 506 -0.68 -34.81 -21.28
C GLY A 506 0.14 -35.17 -22.51
N SER A 507 0.82 -36.32 -22.46
CA SER A 507 1.49 -36.93 -23.62
C SER A 507 0.51 -37.84 -24.39
N ASP A 508 1.00 -38.38 -25.49
CA ASP A 508 0.51 -39.60 -26.17
C ASP A 508 -0.77 -39.45 -27.02
N ALA A 509 -0.58 -39.01 -28.27
CA ALA A 509 -1.17 -39.68 -29.44
C ALA A 509 -0.34 -39.33 -30.69
N ALA A 510 0.33 -40.32 -31.27
CA ALA A 510 1.00 -40.20 -32.56
C ALA A 510 0.33 -41.16 -33.56
N GLU A 511 -0.16 -40.64 -34.68
CA GLU A 511 -0.66 -41.47 -35.77
C GLU A 511 -0.28 -40.85 -37.13
N THR A 512 0.11 -41.71 -38.07
CA THR A 512 0.78 -41.33 -39.32
C THR A 512 -0.14 -41.55 -40.51
N ILE A 513 -0.37 -40.52 -41.33
CA ILE A 513 -0.93 -40.67 -42.68
C ILE A 513 -0.09 -39.84 -43.65
N GLN A 514 0.37 -40.48 -44.73
CA GLN A 514 1.04 -39.88 -45.88
C GLN A 514 0.04 -39.63 -47.03
N GLU A 515 0.42 -38.73 -47.94
CA GLU A 515 0.08 -38.79 -49.39
C GLU A 515 -1.42 -38.56 -49.80
N ASP A 516 -1.75 -37.98 -50.96
CA ASP A 516 -0.94 -37.41 -52.06
C ASP A 516 -1.75 -36.35 -52.87
N THR A 517 -1.13 -35.81 -53.93
CA THR A 517 -1.73 -35.27 -55.17
C THR A 517 -2.09 -33.76 -55.24
N GLN A 518 -1.14 -32.97 -55.77
CA GLN A 518 -1.22 -32.09 -56.98
C GLN A 518 -2.40 -31.07 -57.15
N GLN A 519 -2.36 -30.00 -57.97
CA GLN A 519 -1.48 -29.59 -59.09
C GLN A 519 -1.62 -28.06 -59.38
N GLU A 520 -0.66 -27.48 -60.11
CA GLU A 520 -0.72 -26.18 -60.84
C GLU A 520 -0.85 -24.86 -60.01
N ARG A 521 -0.30 -23.69 -60.43
CA ARG A 521 0.56 -23.34 -61.58
C ARG A 521 1.52 -22.18 -61.23
N GLN A 522 2.56 -22.02 -62.05
CA GLN A 522 3.66 -21.05 -61.86
C GLN A 522 3.32 -19.65 -62.40
N HIS A 523 3.84 -18.59 -61.75
CA HIS A 523 4.66 -17.61 -62.47
C HIS A 523 5.68 -16.91 -61.56
N SER A 524 6.87 -16.67 -62.11
CA SER A 524 8.02 -16.10 -61.40
C SER A 524 8.25 -14.65 -61.81
N GLN A 525 8.81 -13.84 -60.90
CA GLN A 525 9.95 -12.99 -61.25
C GLN A 525 10.81 -12.65 -60.02
N ARG A 526 12.06 -12.26 -60.29
CA ARG A 526 13.19 -12.32 -59.34
C ARG A 526 14.14 -11.17 -59.61
N ILE A 527 14.19 -10.18 -58.71
CA ILE A 527 15.34 -9.26 -58.57
C ILE A 527 15.61 -9.00 -57.08
N THR A 528 16.87 -9.19 -56.73
CA THR A 528 17.63 -8.59 -55.62
C THR A 528 19.04 -8.32 -56.18
N PRO A 529 19.92 -7.54 -55.53
CA PRO A 529 19.76 -6.78 -54.28
C PRO A 529 20.02 -5.27 -54.47
N GLU A 530 20.01 -4.50 -53.39
CA GLU A 530 21.20 -3.72 -52.97
C GLU A 530 21.07 -3.25 -51.52
N GLN A 531 22.20 -3.01 -50.86
CA GLN A 531 22.31 -2.42 -49.52
C GLN A 531 23.28 -1.24 -49.62
N GLU A 532 23.00 -0.10 -49.00
CA GLU A 532 24.01 0.76 -48.33
C GLU A 532 23.31 1.79 -47.40
N PRO A 533 24.03 2.63 -46.61
CA PRO A 533 23.68 2.80 -45.19
C PRO A 533 22.86 4.05 -44.84
N PHE A 534 22.28 4.02 -43.65
CA PHE A 534 21.79 5.22 -42.96
C PHE A 534 22.94 6.06 -42.41
N GLN A 535 22.91 7.37 -42.69
CA GLN A 535 23.67 8.39 -41.95
C GLN A 535 22.71 9.23 -41.09
N GLU A 536 23.24 9.78 -40.00
CA GLU A 536 22.55 10.76 -39.17
C GLU A 536 22.51 12.13 -39.85
N HIS A 537 21.39 12.86 -39.74
CA HIS A 537 21.41 14.33 -39.81
C HIS A 537 20.19 14.95 -39.12
N ASP A 538 20.45 15.94 -38.26
CA ASP A 538 19.43 16.84 -37.73
C ASP A 538 18.81 17.77 -38.78
N ASN A 539 17.63 18.32 -38.44
CA ASN A 539 17.08 19.65 -38.73
C ASN A 539 15.60 19.58 -39.19
N ILE A 540 14.70 20.10 -38.34
CA ILE A 540 13.31 20.40 -38.69
C ILE A 540 13.14 21.93 -38.70
N PRO A 541 12.95 22.58 -39.87
CA PRO A 541 12.65 24.01 -39.93
C PRO A 541 11.16 24.28 -39.66
N MET A 542 10.86 25.47 -39.13
CA MET A 542 9.48 25.96 -38.97
C MET A 542 8.82 26.27 -40.32
N SER A 543 7.48 26.19 -40.37
CA SER A 543 6.65 26.66 -41.49
C SER A 543 5.78 27.86 -41.04
N PRO A 544 5.47 28.85 -41.90
CA PRO A 544 5.05 30.19 -41.47
C PRO A 544 3.52 30.44 -41.42
N GLU A 545 3.16 31.65 -41.02
CA GLU A 545 1.80 32.15 -40.78
C GLU A 545 0.97 32.37 -42.07
N GLY A 546 -0.37 32.28 -41.93
CA GLY A 546 -1.35 32.49 -43.00
C GLY A 546 -2.40 33.56 -42.65
N LEU A 547 -2.20 34.77 -43.17
CA LEU A 547 -3.00 35.98 -43.01
C LEU A 547 -4.53 35.81 -43.18
N TYR A 548 -5.30 36.51 -42.32
CA TYR A 548 -6.53 37.22 -42.72
C TYR A 548 -6.67 38.50 -41.86
N GLU A 549 -7.15 39.60 -42.46
CA GLU A 549 -7.04 40.96 -41.89
C GLU A 549 -8.29 41.82 -42.22
N LYS A 550 -8.49 42.91 -41.46
CA LYS A 550 -9.45 44.02 -41.65
C LYS A 550 -10.94 43.70 -41.37
N ASN A 551 -11.77 44.62 -40.84
CA ASN A 551 -11.53 45.89 -40.13
C ASN A 551 -12.82 46.36 -39.39
N VAL A 552 -12.68 47.28 -38.43
CA VAL A 552 -13.47 48.54 -38.24
C VAL A 552 -13.27 49.10 -36.81
N GLN A 553 -12.29 50.00 -36.70
CA GLN A 553 -12.28 51.36 -36.12
C GLN A 553 -13.08 51.80 -34.84
N PRO A 554 -12.67 52.89 -34.15
CA PRO A 554 -12.50 52.87 -32.68
C PRO A 554 -13.12 54.06 -31.91
N ALA A 555 -12.93 54.10 -30.58
CA ALA A 555 -12.89 55.36 -29.81
C ALA A 555 -12.13 55.30 -28.46
N HIS A 556 -11.55 56.46 -28.08
CA HIS A 556 -11.17 56.95 -26.73
C HIS A 556 -10.28 56.16 -25.74
N ARG A 557 -8.98 56.51 -25.81
CA ARG A 557 -8.07 56.92 -24.71
C ARG A 557 -8.54 56.78 -23.24
N SER A 558 -7.71 56.13 -22.44
CA SER A 558 -7.10 56.73 -21.23
C SER A 558 -5.72 56.09 -20.98
N ALA A 559 -4.88 56.67 -20.12
CA ALA A 559 -3.47 56.27 -19.98
C ALA A 559 -3.05 56.06 -18.52
N SER A 560 -2.27 55.01 -18.26
CA SER A 560 -1.52 54.84 -17.01
C SER A 560 -0.14 54.23 -17.28
N THR A 561 0.85 54.83 -16.62
CA THR A 561 2.27 54.47 -16.63
C THR A 561 2.54 53.04 -16.16
N GLY A 562 3.53 52.37 -16.77
CA GLY A 562 4.23 51.22 -16.17
C GLY A 562 5.07 51.63 -14.95
N PRO A 563 5.88 50.72 -14.33
CA PRO A 563 6.80 49.85 -15.09
C PRO A 563 6.96 48.39 -14.60
N PHE A 564 7.52 47.54 -15.46
CA PHE A 564 8.15 46.26 -15.08
C PHE A 564 9.43 46.52 -14.25
N ALA A 565 9.32 46.53 -12.91
CA ALA A 565 10.47 46.75 -12.02
C ALA A 565 10.59 45.74 -10.84
N LEU A 566 9.68 44.75 -10.73
CA LEU A 566 9.64 43.84 -9.58
C LEU A 566 10.40 42.52 -9.79
N HIS A 567 10.39 41.98 -11.01
CA HIS A 567 10.80 40.58 -11.25
C HIS A 567 12.31 40.31 -11.07
N GLY A 568 13.16 41.33 -11.24
CA GLY A 568 14.61 41.22 -11.00
C GLY A 568 14.99 41.17 -9.52
N LYS A 569 14.28 41.90 -8.65
CA LYS A 569 14.62 41.99 -7.21
C LYS A 569 14.24 40.74 -6.42
N LEU A 570 13.24 39.98 -6.88
CA LEU A 570 12.79 38.75 -6.21
C LEU A 570 13.80 37.58 -6.28
N ARG A 571 14.64 37.49 -7.32
CA ARG A 571 15.71 36.46 -7.37
C ARG A 571 16.85 36.73 -6.37
N GLY A 572 17.08 37.99 -5.97
CA GLY A 572 18.13 38.33 -5.01
C GLY A 572 17.81 37.92 -3.56
N LEU A 573 16.54 38.04 -3.14
CA LEU A 573 16.13 37.89 -1.75
C LEU A 573 16.08 36.44 -1.24
N VAL A 574 15.92 35.45 -2.11
CA VAL A 574 15.83 34.03 -1.72
C VAL A 574 17.20 33.48 -1.27
N SER A 575 18.31 33.97 -1.84
CA SER A 575 19.66 33.43 -1.54
C SER A 575 20.27 33.89 -0.22
N LYS A 576 19.65 34.86 0.48
CA LYS A 576 20.13 35.33 1.79
C LYS A 576 19.55 34.50 2.93
N LYS A 577 18.22 34.39 3.03
CA LYS A 577 17.58 33.57 4.08
C LYS A 577 17.93 32.08 4.01
N TYR A 578 18.22 31.55 2.82
CA TYR A 578 18.73 30.17 2.69
C TYR A 578 20.12 30.00 3.29
N ARG A 579 21.02 30.99 3.12
CA ARG A 579 22.35 31.00 3.73
C ARG A 579 22.32 31.33 5.22
N GLU A 580 21.44 32.23 5.67
CA GLU A 580 21.22 32.50 7.10
C GLU A 580 20.63 31.27 7.81
N ARG A 581 19.72 30.51 7.15
CA ARG A 581 19.19 29.26 7.68
C ARG A 581 20.26 28.17 7.74
N LYS A 582 21.00 27.93 6.65
CA LYS A 582 22.05 26.91 6.66
C LYS A 582 23.19 27.26 7.62
N ALA A 583 23.59 28.53 7.72
CA ALA A 583 24.58 28.96 8.72
C ALA A 583 24.09 28.88 10.18
N LEU A 584 22.78 28.78 10.42
CA LEU A 584 22.23 28.45 11.75
C LEU A 584 22.19 26.93 11.96
N GLU A 585 21.83 26.15 10.94
CA GLU A 585 21.84 24.69 10.98
C GLU A 585 23.28 24.15 11.18
N ASP A 586 24.26 24.70 10.46
CA ASP A 586 25.71 24.41 10.59
C ASP A 586 26.31 24.96 11.91
N ALA A 587 25.69 25.95 12.57
CA ALA A 587 26.16 26.53 13.84
C ALA A 587 25.57 25.86 15.10
N PHE A 588 24.70 24.86 14.94
CA PHE A 588 24.15 24.06 16.03
C PHE A 588 24.44 22.56 15.89
N SER A 589 25.28 22.15 14.92
CA SER A 589 25.64 20.74 14.67
C SER A 589 26.89 20.25 15.40
N ASP A 590 27.79 21.13 15.86
CA ASP A 590 29.05 20.77 16.53
C ASP A 590 29.15 21.41 17.93
N SER A 591 29.15 20.61 19.00
CA SER A 591 29.85 20.89 20.29
C SER A 591 29.68 19.78 21.36
N ASP A 592 30.61 18.82 21.33
CA ASP A 592 31.34 18.33 22.52
C ASP A 592 32.83 18.45 22.13
N ASP A 593 33.80 18.91 22.94
CA ASP A 593 33.80 19.56 24.27
C ASP A 593 34.68 20.85 24.13
N LEU A 594 35.49 21.47 25.02
CA LEU A 594 35.99 21.29 26.40
C LEU A 594 36.46 22.69 26.89
N THR A 595 37.36 22.71 27.89
CA THR A 595 38.24 23.79 28.39
C THR A 595 37.70 24.74 29.46
N THR A 596 38.44 25.10 30.53
CA THR A 596 39.68 24.58 31.16
C THR A 596 39.82 25.22 32.56
N ILE A 597 40.44 24.54 33.55
CA ILE A 597 41.18 25.03 34.77
C ILE A 597 41.38 23.82 35.73
N SER A 598 42.53 23.48 36.34
CA SER A 598 43.88 24.08 36.34
C SER A 598 45.00 23.14 36.87
N THR A 599 46.17 23.13 36.19
CA THR A 599 47.57 22.97 36.71
C THR A 599 48.01 21.65 37.44
N PRO A 600 49.31 21.40 37.83
CA PRO A 600 50.01 20.12 37.55
C PRO A 600 50.76 19.56 38.83
N PRO A 601 51.94 18.87 38.80
CA PRO A 601 52.68 18.11 37.77
C PRO A 601 53.20 16.70 38.22
N GLN A 602 53.81 15.90 37.32
CA GLN A 602 55.16 15.28 37.52
C GLN A 602 55.73 14.58 36.25
N GLN A 603 56.93 14.01 36.34
CA GLN A 603 57.82 13.63 35.23
C GLN A 603 58.22 12.13 35.21
N THR A 604 58.39 11.53 34.02
CA THR A 604 59.47 10.58 33.56
C THR A 604 59.05 9.99 32.19
N GLN A 605 59.77 10.18 31.07
CA GLN A 605 61.11 9.75 30.62
C GLN A 605 61.22 8.33 29.99
N ALA A 606 61.37 8.34 28.65
CA ALA A 606 62.15 7.39 27.83
C ALA A 606 61.62 5.93 27.65
N PRO A 607 62.31 5.05 26.86
CA PRO A 607 62.34 5.14 25.38
C PRO A 607 61.99 3.79 24.67
N PRO A 608 61.81 3.75 23.33
CA PRO A 608 61.27 2.57 22.62
C PRO A 608 62.31 1.48 22.27
N ARG A 609 61.81 0.29 21.88
CA ARG A 609 62.60 -0.76 21.20
C ARG A 609 61.96 -1.23 19.88
N ARG A 610 62.76 -1.95 19.09
CA ARG A 610 62.59 -2.25 17.65
C ARG A 610 62.48 -3.76 17.40
N PHE A 611 61.89 -4.12 16.24
CA PHE A 611 62.12 -5.29 15.37
C PHE A 611 62.51 -6.65 16.00
N PHE A 612 61.85 -7.74 15.57
CA PHE A 612 62.39 -8.58 14.49
C PHE A 612 61.35 -9.54 13.89
N ASN A 613 61.71 -10.15 12.76
CA ASN A 613 61.06 -11.28 12.09
C ASN A 613 61.23 -12.57 12.96
N THR A 614 60.70 -13.77 12.65
CA THR A 614 60.66 -14.49 11.36
C THR A 614 59.63 -15.64 11.41
N ALA A 615 59.37 -16.28 10.27
CA ALA A 615 58.47 -17.43 10.12
C ALA A 615 59.00 -18.72 10.75
N ASP A 616 58.11 -19.70 10.96
CA ASP A 616 58.20 -20.99 10.23
C ASP A 616 56.88 -21.79 10.29
N ILE A 617 56.73 -22.76 9.37
CA ILE A 617 55.57 -23.67 9.26
C ILE A 617 56.09 -25.12 9.13
N PRO A 618 55.56 -26.06 9.93
CA PRO A 618 55.14 -27.35 9.36
C PRO A 618 53.73 -27.78 9.75
N GLN A 619 53.15 -28.69 8.96
CA GLN A 619 51.81 -29.27 9.16
C GLN A 619 51.82 -30.41 10.21
N PRO A 620 50.69 -30.66 10.90
CA PRO A 620 50.45 -31.92 11.62
C PRO A 620 49.77 -32.97 10.71
N PRO A 621 50.14 -34.27 10.81
CA PRO A 621 49.43 -35.37 10.18
C PRO A 621 48.56 -36.16 11.17
N GLY A 622 47.74 -37.09 10.65
CA GLY A 622 47.47 -38.37 11.35
C GLY A 622 46.24 -38.44 12.26
N ILE A 623 45.14 -38.93 11.70
CA ILE A 623 43.96 -39.46 12.41
C ILE A 623 44.34 -40.64 13.31
N GLN A 624 43.76 -40.73 14.52
CA GLN A 624 43.32 -42.01 15.11
C GLN A 624 42.26 -41.83 16.20
N GLU A 625 41.48 -42.89 16.47
CA GLU A 625 40.23 -42.87 17.23
C GLU A 625 40.29 -43.68 18.54
N GLY A 626 39.39 -43.36 19.48
CA GLY A 626 38.88 -44.31 20.48
C GLY A 626 39.51 -44.29 21.89
N GLY A 627 38.66 -44.25 22.93
CA GLY A 627 39.10 -44.42 24.33
C GLY A 627 38.20 -43.78 25.40
N ILE A 628 37.12 -44.44 25.78
CA ILE A 628 36.28 -44.14 26.97
C ILE A 628 36.80 -45.01 28.13
N PRO A 629 37.08 -44.52 29.36
CA PRO A 629 36.02 -44.54 30.40
C PRO A 629 36.10 -43.55 31.61
N THR A 630 34.91 -43.30 32.18
CA THR A 630 34.54 -43.10 33.61
C THR A 630 35.40 -42.28 34.59
N ALA A 631 34.88 -41.09 34.97
CA ALA A 631 34.36 -40.71 36.30
C ALA A 631 35.17 -40.85 37.63
N ALA A 632 34.84 -39.93 38.55
CA ALA A 632 35.06 -39.88 40.02
C ALA A 632 36.28 -39.09 40.58
N ASP A 633 35.94 -37.94 41.19
CA ASP A 633 36.41 -37.34 42.44
C ASP A 633 37.89 -37.39 42.88
N SER A 634 38.51 -36.21 43.00
CA SER A 634 39.16 -35.73 44.25
C SER A 634 39.51 -34.24 44.18
N ALA A 635 39.84 -33.62 45.32
CA ALA A 635 39.81 -32.16 45.51
C ALA A 635 41.19 -31.48 45.77
N ASN A 636 41.12 -30.15 45.85
CA ASN A 636 41.98 -29.17 46.55
C ASN A 636 42.96 -28.25 45.79
N ASP A 637 42.86 -26.98 46.19
CA ASP A 637 43.87 -25.91 46.30
C ASP A 637 44.80 -25.57 45.12
N SER A 638 44.60 -24.38 44.54
CA SER A 638 45.39 -23.20 44.96
C SER A 638 44.85 -21.87 44.43
N LYS A 639 45.16 -20.77 45.14
CA LYS A 639 44.63 -19.41 44.90
C LYS A 639 45.58 -18.54 44.08
N SER A 640 45.02 -17.73 43.18
CA SER A 640 45.47 -16.34 42.96
C SER A 640 44.28 -15.51 42.45
N GLY A 641 43.78 -14.59 43.29
CA GLY A 641 42.54 -13.85 43.00
C GLY A 641 42.80 -12.43 42.54
N ASN A 642 42.28 -12.07 41.36
CA ASN A 642 41.78 -10.71 41.14
C ASN A 642 40.31 -10.72 41.57
N ALA A 643 39.95 -9.94 42.58
CA ALA A 643 38.55 -9.72 42.90
C ALA A 643 37.98 -8.72 41.89
N GLU A 644 37.11 -9.17 41.00
CA GLU A 644 36.25 -8.26 40.26
C GLU A 644 35.35 -7.50 41.26
N PRO A 645 35.11 -6.20 41.06
CA PRO A 645 34.25 -5.43 41.97
C PRO A 645 32.84 -6.03 41.96
N ASP A 646 32.22 -6.14 43.13
CA ASP A 646 30.89 -6.72 43.25
C ASP A 646 29.91 -6.00 42.32
N MET A 647 29.28 -6.76 41.43
CA MET A 647 28.45 -6.22 40.38
C MET A 647 27.11 -5.73 40.92
N ASP A 648 26.74 -6.04 42.18
CA ASP A 648 25.65 -5.36 42.90
C ASP A 648 26.06 -3.95 43.33
N ASP A 649 27.27 -3.76 43.86
CA ASP A 649 27.81 -2.42 44.16
C ASP A 649 27.98 -1.59 42.88
N ALA A 650 28.48 -2.18 41.80
CA ALA A 650 28.61 -1.49 40.50
C ALA A 650 27.25 -1.04 39.93
N LEU A 651 26.19 -1.84 40.09
CA LEU A 651 24.84 -1.47 39.67
C LEU A 651 24.21 -0.44 40.62
N ALA A 652 24.39 -0.56 41.93
CA ALA A 652 23.94 0.41 42.91
C ALA A 652 24.63 1.78 42.73
N GLU A 653 25.92 1.78 42.40
CA GLU A 653 26.71 2.97 42.05
C GLU A 653 26.24 3.59 40.74
N ALA A 654 25.92 2.79 39.72
CA ALA A 654 25.30 3.28 38.49
C ALA A 654 23.91 3.89 38.75
N MET A 655 23.07 3.28 39.61
CA MET A 655 21.77 3.83 39.99
C MET A 655 21.89 5.11 40.82
N LYS A 656 22.87 5.22 41.73
CA LYS A 656 23.17 6.48 42.45
C LYS A 656 23.59 7.62 41.51
N ARG A 657 24.23 7.30 40.37
CA ARG A 657 24.64 8.29 39.34
C ARG A 657 23.47 8.81 38.50
N PHE A 658 22.32 8.12 38.49
CA PHE A 658 21.05 8.70 38.02
C PHE A 658 20.50 9.70 39.04
N THR A 659 21.12 10.87 39.11
CA THR A 659 20.61 12.02 39.85
C THR A 659 19.16 12.33 39.46
N LEU A 660 18.36 12.77 40.44
CA LEU A 660 16.95 13.16 40.27
C LEU A 660 16.80 14.11 39.09
N ARG A 661 16.25 13.61 37.98
CA ARG A 661 16.14 14.36 36.72
C ARG A 661 15.28 15.61 36.92
N LYS A 662 15.63 16.70 36.22
CA LYS A 662 14.73 17.84 36.04
C LYS A 662 13.42 17.34 35.41
N LYS A 663 12.33 17.32 36.18
CA LYS A 663 10.95 16.89 35.84
C LYS A 663 10.77 16.39 34.41
N SER A 664 10.54 15.10 34.27
CA SER A 664 10.20 14.36 33.05
C SER A 664 9.12 15.07 32.22
N MET A 665 9.02 14.67 30.95
CA MET A 665 7.93 15.12 30.08
C MET A 665 6.54 14.64 30.58
N LEU A 666 6.49 13.57 31.38
CA LEU A 666 5.26 13.08 32.03
C LEU A 666 4.86 14.00 33.19
N SER A 667 5.76 14.29 34.14
CA SER A 667 5.53 15.25 35.23
C SER A 667 5.21 16.66 34.74
N LYS A 668 5.83 17.11 33.64
CA LYS A 668 5.51 18.39 32.97
C LYS A 668 4.11 18.40 32.35
N ARG A 669 3.60 17.25 31.89
CA ARG A 669 2.23 17.07 31.38
C ARG A 669 1.20 16.81 32.48
N GLY A 670 1.61 16.86 33.75
CA GLY A 670 0.71 16.66 34.89
C GLY A 670 0.37 15.20 35.19
N VAL A 671 1.12 14.23 34.66
CA VAL A 671 1.08 12.84 35.16
C VAL A 671 1.63 12.83 36.59
N VAL A 672 1.03 12.02 37.47
CA VAL A 672 1.45 11.85 38.87
C VAL A 672 1.80 10.40 39.23
N ARG A 673 1.22 9.40 38.57
CA ARG A 673 1.57 7.97 38.72
C ARG A 673 1.52 7.29 37.36
N VAL A 674 2.34 6.25 37.19
CA VAL A 674 2.31 5.38 36.01
C VAL A 674 2.05 3.95 36.48
N ILE A 675 0.86 3.42 36.18
CA ILE A 675 0.48 2.04 36.48
C ILE A 675 0.84 1.18 35.27
N TYR A 676 1.40 0.00 35.51
CA TYR A 676 1.82 -0.94 34.48
C TYR A 676 0.88 -2.16 34.44
N HIS A 677 0.47 -2.58 33.24
CA HIS A 677 -0.49 -3.67 33.03
C HIS A 677 0.04 -4.68 31.99
N ALA A 678 -0.14 -5.98 32.21
CA ALA A 678 0.25 -7.06 31.31
C ALA A 678 -0.93 -8.01 31.04
N THR A 679 -1.56 -7.87 29.87
CA THR A 679 -2.91 -8.40 29.66
C THR A 679 -3.00 -9.89 29.28
N MET A 680 -2.06 -10.46 28.51
CA MET A 680 -2.19 -11.86 28.03
C MET A 680 -0.96 -12.76 28.22
N ASP A 681 0.25 -12.23 28.44
CA ASP A 681 1.52 -13.00 28.37
C ASP A 681 2.28 -13.12 29.71
N LYS A 682 1.57 -13.33 30.82
CA LYS A 682 2.21 -13.56 32.13
C LYS A 682 3.04 -14.84 32.17
N GLU A 683 2.67 -15.85 31.38
CA GLU A 683 3.39 -17.12 31.27
C GLU A 683 4.60 -17.04 30.32
N HIS A 684 4.52 -16.20 29.27
CA HIS A 684 5.55 -16.08 28.24
C HIS A 684 6.61 -15.01 28.52
N CYS A 685 6.35 -14.02 29.39
CA CYS A 685 7.32 -13.00 29.75
C CYS A 685 7.36 -12.76 31.27
N PRO A 686 8.31 -13.37 31.99
CA PRO A 686 8.46 -13.21 33.44
C PRO A 686 8.63 -11.75 33.90
N LEU A 687 9.22 -10.90 33.06
CA LEU A 687 9.36 -9.46 33.34
C LEU A 687 8.02 -8.71 33.23
N CYS A 688 7.17 -9.01 32.23
CA CYS A 688 5.82 -8.46 32.16
C CYS A 688 4.95 -8.95 33.34
N ALA A 689 5.12 -10.21 33.77
CA ALA A 689 4.43 -10.74 34.95
C ALA A 689 4.88 -10.06 36.26
N TYR A 690 6.17 -9.73 36.39
CA TYR A 690 6.70 -9.01 37.55
C TYR A 690 6.25 -7.54 37.60
N LEU A 691 6.13 -6.88 36.45
CA LEU A 691 5.75 -5.47 36.36
C LEU A 691 4.23 -5.23 36.39
N ASP A 692 3.40 -6.26 36.22
CA ASP A 692 1.95 -6.12 36.27
C ASP A 692 1.45 -5.62 37.64
N GLY A 693 0.64 -4.56 37.64
CA GLY A 693 0.18 -3.89 38.85
C GLY A 693 1.24 -3.02 39.55
N MET A 694 2.44 -2.85 38.97
CA MET A 694 3.44 -1.93 39.50
C MET A 694 3.09 -0.48 39.17
N VAL A 695 3.30 0.38 40.16
CA VAL A 695 3.00 1.81 40.17
C VAL A 695 4.31 2.56 40.39
N MET A 696 4.77 3.25 39.35
CA MET A 696 6.00 4.05 39.33
C MET A 696 5.71 5.54 39.46
N GLU A 697 6.70 6.32 39.87
CA GLU A 697 6.65 7.77 39.71
C GLU A 697 7.03 8.20 38.27
N PRO A 698 6.40 9.25 37.71
CA PRO A 698 6.71 9.74 36.35
C PRO A 698 8.16 10.22 36.16
N ASP A 699 8.86 10.55 37.26
CA ASP A 699 10.27 10.98 37.26
C ASP A 699 11.26 9.84 37.59
N GLU A 700 10.76 8.63 37.84
CA GLU A 700 11.56 7.45 38.22
C GLU A 700 12.23 6.78 36.98
N PRO A 701 13.51 6.35 37.04
CA PRO A 701 14.18 5.75 35.89
C PRO A 701 13.48 4.50 35.31
N GLY A 702 12.77 3.71 36.15
CA GLY A 702 11.96 2.58 35.70
C GLY A 702 10.87 2.98 34.70
N THR A 703 10.33 4.20 34.84
CA THR A 703 9.32 4.76 33.92
C THR A 703 9.87 5.02 32.51
N ASP A 704 11.17 5.20 32.32
CA ASP A 704 11.75 5.22 30.96
C ASP A 704 12.21 3.83 30.52
N ILE A 705 12.91 3.10 31.40
CA ILE A 705 13.55 1.81 31.08
C ILE A 705 12.52 0.75 30.67
N PHE A 706 11.38 0.66 31.37
CA PHE A 706 10.39 -0.39 31.16
C PHE A 706 9.21 0.07 30.29
N SER A 707 9.48 0.77 29.17
CA SER A 707 8.41 1.19 28.25
C SER A 707 7.85 0.01 27.44
N PRO A 708 6.52 -0.19 27.38
CA PRO A 708 5.92 -1.18 26.49
C PRO A 708 6.20 -0.88 25.00
N PRO A 709 6.26 -1.92 24.13
CA PRO A 709 6.31 -3.34 24.48
C PRO A 709 7.71 -3.77 24.94
N LEU A 710 7.82 -4.47 26.07
CA LEU A 710 9.11 -4.94 26.60
C LEU A 710 9.73 -6.07 25.76
N TYR A 711 8.90 -6.80 25.02
CA TYR A 711 9.32 -7.92 24.20
C TYR A 711 8.37 -8.10 23.00
N PRO A 712 8.85 -8.50 21.80
CA PRO A 712 8.01 -8.77 20.65
C PRO A 712 6.94 -9.85 20.95
N GLY A 713 5.67 -9.44 20.94
CA GLY A 713 4.52 -10.28 21.27
C GLY A 713 3.73 -9.79 22.48
N CYS A 714 4.42 -9.34 23.54
CA CYS A 714 3.80 -9.03 24.83
C CYS A 714 2.76 -7.89 24.77
N THR A 715 1.53 -8.19 25.17
CA THR A 715 0.41 -7.22 25.27
C THR A 715 0.42 -6.39 26.56
N CYS A 716 1.59 -5.84 26.89
CA CYS A 716 1.78 -4.93 28.02
C CYS A 716 1.44 -3.47 27.67
N SER A 717 0.97 -2.71 28.65
CA SER A 717 0.51 -1.32 28.49
C SER A 717 0.77 -0.50 29.76
N ARG A 718 0.49 0.81 29.68
CA ARG A 718 0.60 1.75 30.81
C ARG A 718 -0.63 2.62 30.91
N GLU A 719 -1.03 2.88 32.14
CA GLU A 719 -2.07 3.82 32.52
C GLU A 719 -1.43 5.01 33.26
N TYR A 720 -1.84 6.23 32.90
CA TYR A 720 -1.24 7.47 33.40
C TYR A 720 -2.25 8.22 34.27
N VAL A 721 -2.07 8.18 35.58
CA VAL A 721 -2.90 8.93 36.53
C VAL A 721 -2.54 10.41 36.44
N LEU A 722 -3.54 11.28 36.32
CA LEU A 722 -3.33 12.72 36.12
C LEU A 722 -3.57 13.53 37.40
N LYS A 723 -2.86 14.66 37.53
CA LYS A 723 -2.99 15.60 38.66
C LYS A 723 -4.39 16.22 38.79
N THR A 724 -5.22 16.12 37.76
CA THR A 724 -6.65 16.48 37.78
C THR A 724 -7.49 15.54 38.64
N GLU A 725 -7.01 14.32 38.90
CA GLU A 725 -7.66 13.38 39.81
C GLU A 725 -7.40 13.73 41.27
N LYS A 726 -8.37 13.44 42.15
CA LYS A 726 -8.25 13.72 43.59
C LYS A 726 -7.08 12.93 44.19
N PRO A 727 -6.17 13.54 44.98
CA PRO A 727 -5.02 12.83 45.57
C PRO A 727 -5.38 11.58 46.38
N SER A 728 -6.57 11.54 47.02
CA SER A 728 -7.10 10.36 47.71
C SER A 728 -7.56 9.21 46.80
N LYS A 729 -7.31 9.30 45.49
CA LYS A 729 -7.47 8.22 44.50
C LYS A 729 -6.15 7.82 43.83
N TRP A 730 -5.06 8.56 44.04
CA TRP A 730 -3.78 8.20 43.42
C TRP A 730 -3.27 6.90 44.06
N PRO A 731 -2.88 5.89 43.27
CA PRO A 731 -2.32 4.67 43.82
C PRO A 731 -0.96 4.93 44.49
N GLU A 732 -0.68 4.16 45.53
CA GLU A 732 0.61 4.19 46.22
C GLU A 732 1.72 3.64 45.31
N VAL A 733 2.91 4.24 45.39
CA VAL A 733 4.08 3.80 44.62
C VAL A 733 4.61 2.52 45.25
N ASN A 734 4.43 1.40 44.56
CA ASN A 734 4.83 0.08 45.00
C ASN A 734 5.99 -0.51 44.16
N PHE A 735 6.42 0.19 43.11
CA PHE A 735 7.46 -0.27 42.19
C PHE A 735 8.75 -0.65 42.93
N ARG A 736 9.34 -1.75 42.48
CA ARG A 736 10.69 -2.18 42.84
C ARG A 736 11.43 -2.51 41.55
N PHE A 737 12.72 -2.18 41.50
CA PHE A 737 13.51 -2.49 40.32
C PHE A 737 13.60 -4.02 40.15
N PRO A 738 13.34 -4.58 38.94
CA PRO A 738 13.35 -6.01 38.74
C PRO A 738 14.71 -6.64 39.09
N PRO A 739 14.73 -7.82 39.75
CA PRO A 739 15.97 -8.52 40.09
C PRO A 739 16.74 -8.95 38.83
N LYS A 740 18.06 -9.13 38.97
CA LYS A 740 19.01 -9.28 37.86
C LYS A 740 18.67 -10.44 36.91
N GLU A 741 18.09 -11.51 37.43
CA GLU A 741 17.64 -12.67 36.67
C GLU A 741 16.58 -12.28 35.62
N LEU A 742 15.63 -11.41 35.98
CA LEU A 742 14.60 -10.91 35.07
C LEU A 742 15.15 -9.90 34.05
N LEU A 743 16.19 -9.14 34.42
CA LEU A 743 16.88 -8.24 33.50
C LEU A 743 17.72 -9.02 32.47
N SER A 744 18.29 -10.17 32.86
CA SER A 744 19.03 -11.06 31.94
C SER A 744 18.13 -11.63 30.84
N TYR A 745 16.83 -11.77 31.10
CA TYR A 745 15.83 -12.23 30.12
C TYR A 745 15.71 -11.25 28.94
N LEU A 746 15.77 -9.94 29.18
CA LEU A 746 15.81 -8.93 28.13
C LEU A 746 17.05 -9.06 27.25
N GLN A 747 18.23 -9.24 27.86
CA GLN A 747 19.49 -9.40 27.13
C GLN A 747 19.48 -10.69 26.27
N LYS A 748 19.08 -11.82 26.85
CA LYS A 748 19.06 -13.13 26.19
C LYS A 748 18.10 -13.24 25.00
N HIS A 749 17.10 -12.37 24.90
CA HIS A 749 16.09 -12.40 23.83
C HIS A 749 15.98 -11.11 23.00
N SER A 750 16.78 -10.07 23.29
CA SER A 750 16.96 -8.91 22.41
C SER A 750 18.03 -9.13 21.34
N SER A 751 18.93 -10.10 21.51
CA SER A 751 19.79 -10.58 20.43
C SER A 751 18.95 -11.25 19.34
N PRO A 752 19.07 -10.86 18.06
CA PRO A 752 18.43 -11.60 16.97
C PRO A 752 19.02 -13.01 16.91
N ARG A 753 18.16 -14.02 16.77
CA ARG A 753 18.63 -15.37 16.44
C ARG A 753 19.11 -15.40 14.99
N ASN A 754 20.33 -15.89 14.79
CA ASN A 754 20.80 -16.36 13.49
C ASN A 754 20.40 -17.83 13.35
N ASP A 755 19.11 -18.07 13.12
CA ASP A 755 18.52 -19.34 12.68
C ASP A 755 18.24 -19.23 11.16
#